data_AF-A0A835BK43-F1
#
_entry.id   AF-A0A835BK43-F1
#
_cell.length_a   1.000
_cell.length_b   1.000
_cell.length_c   1.000
_cell.angle_alpha   90.00
_cell.angle_beta   90.00
_cell.angle_gamma   90.00
#
_symmetry.space_group_name_H-M   'P 1'
#
loop_
_entity.id
_entity.type
_entity.pdbx_description
1 polymer ?
#
loop_
_entity_poly.entity_id
_entity_poly.type
_entity_poly.pdbx_seq_one_letter_code
_entity_poly.pdbx_strand_id
1 'polypeptide(L)'
;MENVVEEHSQRRQREGDAFVAKDMIDRLLQLADDPNLEVKLTRDSVKAFTQVDVSLFLSAAVIVEWAISELLKNPEVFAKATEELDGVIGRGRWVTEKDMSHLPYMDAIVKETMRMHMVVPLLSPRLSREDTSVAGYDIPAGTRVLVNAWTISRDPDLWDAPEEFGPERFVGSKMDVKGQDFELLPFGSGRRMCPGYSLGLKVIQLTLANLLHGFAWRLPDGMTKEELSMEEVFGLSTPRKFPLQAVVEPKLPAHLYLPPWAAFLAIALGLALFLGAFHFHGRHCRHAHKLPPGPKPWPIIGNMNLLGDLPHRSIHELSKRYGPLMQLRFGSLPVLIVSSPEMARHVLKTHDAAFSDRPRFAIGRYTAYDCSDVLWSPYGPYLRQARKICTAELFSAKRLESFEHVRDEEVRVLLRGLHRSSSRGRTVRLRDYLQMLTLGVISRIVLGRKYVGEEAAAARDEMGVSSTPAITPGEFREMVDEFFVLHGAFNIGDFIPWLDWLDLQGYVRRMKMMSAVFDRFLESVLDVHNERRRLEGERFVPKDMVDVLLQLADDPNLEDLIIGATDTAANTLEWAISELLKSPKILAKATEELNKVIGLDRLVTERDLPHLPYIEAVLKETMRVHPAAPMLAPHQAREHTCVDGYDILAGTTVFVNVWGMGHDPALWDEPEEFRPERFLENKIDMRGQDFELLPFGSGRRMCPGYSLALKVMMLGLANMIHAFVWRLPEGMTVEDLSMEETYLLAMPRKFPLEATVEPRLPAGLYMGA
;
A
#
# COMPACT_ATOMS: atom_id res chain seq x y z
N MET A 1 8.31 15.28 6.99
CA MET A 1 8.81 16.66 7.22
C MET A 1 7.70 17.68 7.24
N GLU A 2 6.86 17.80 6.20
CA GLU A 2 5.75 18.77 6.20
C GLU A 2 4.83 18.64 7.40
N ASN A 3 4.38 17.41 7.68
CA ASN A 3 3.49 17.12 8.81
C ASN A 3 4.13 17.46 10.18
N VAL A 4 5.46 17.32 10.31
CA VAL A 4 6.18 17.63 11.55
C VAL A 4 6.24 19.14 11.77
N VAL A 5 6.61 19.90 10.74
CA VAL A 5 6.62 21.38 10.82
C VAL A 5 5.21 21.91 11.07
N GLU A 6 4.19 21.29 10.47
CA GLU A 6 2.80 21.64 10.67
C GLU A 6 2.32 21.35 12.10
N GLU A 7 2.65 20.19 12.67
CA GLU A 7 2.32 19.84 14.04
C GLU A 7 2.91 20.84 15.05
N HIS A 8 4.19 21.21 14.88
CA HIS A 8 4.84 22.20 15.72
C HIS A 8 4.25 23.61 15.53
N SER A 9 3.88 23.98 14.30
CA SER A 9 3.19 25.24 14.02
C SER A 9 1.82 25.30 14.70
N GLN A 10 1.04 24.22 14.62
CA GLN A 10 -0.26 24.11 15.27
C GLN A 10 -0.16 24.08 16.80
N ARG A 11 0.85 23.40 17.36
CA ARG A 11 1.14 23.47 18.81
C ARG A 11 1.41 24.90 19.23
N ARG A 12 2.27 25.61 18.50
CA ARG A 12 2.60 27.00 18.79
C ARG A 12 1.40 27.93 18.69
N GLN A 13 0.56 27.77 17.66
CA GLN A 13 -0.69 28.52 17.53
C GLN A 13 -1.67 28.24 18.68
N ARG A 14 -1.77 26.98 19.14
CA ARG A 14 -2.61 26.59 20.29
C ARG A 14 -2.11 27.14 21.61
N GLU A 15 -0.79 27.15 21.83
CA GLU A 15 -0.17 27.57 23.09
C GLU A 15 0.02 29.10 23.21
N GLY A 16 0.04 29.84 22.10
CA GLY A 16 0.06 31.31 22.08
C GLY A 16 1.19 31.89 22.95
N ASP A 17 0.85 32.82 23.85
CA ASP A 17 1.80 33.46 24.77
C ASP A 17 2.42 32.51 25.82
N ALA A 18 1.81 31.33 26.03
CA ALA A 18 2.34 30.30 26.92
C ALA A 18 3.32 29.34 26.21
N PHE A 19 3.55 29.52 24.91
CA PHE A 19 4.43 28.66 24.13
C PHE A 19 5.89 28.76 24.59
N VAL A 20 6.44 27.63 25.00
CA VAL A 20 7.86 27.48 25.31
C VAL A 20 8.44 26.47 24.34
N ALA A 21 9.46 26.87 23.59
CA ALA A 21 10.15 25.99 22.66
C ALA A 21 10.80 24.82 23.40
N LYS A 22 10.41 23.59 23.04
CA LYS A 22 10.87 22.34 23.66
C LYS A 22 11.99 21.66 22.88
N ASP A 23 12.14 22.00 21.61
CA ASP A 23 13.06 21.35 20.68
C ASP A 23 13.60 22.33 19.61
N MET A 24 14.48 21.84 18.73
CA MET A 24 15.12 22.66 17.70
C MET A 24 14.14 23.19 16.64
N ILE A 25 13.10 22.43 16.32
CA ILE A 25 12.09 22.82 15.31
C ILE A 25 11.27 24.00 15.84
N ASP A 26 10.88 23.95 17.11
CA ASP A 26 10.24 25.09 17.78
C ASP A 26 11.12 26.34 17.76
N ARG A 27 12.42 26.18 18.02
CA ARG A 27 13.38 27.30 18.00
C ARG A 27 13.53 27.89 16.61
N LEU A 28 13.62 27.05 15.57
CA LEU A 28 13.66 27.51 14.18
C LEU A 28 12.39 28.23 13.77
N LEU A 29 11.22 27.76 14.22
CA LEU A 29 9.93 28.43 13.99
C LEU A 29 9.81 29.76 14.74
N GLN A 30 10.35 29.86 15.97
CA GLN A 30 10.44 31.15 16.68
C GLN A 30 11.36 32.14 15.96
N LEU A 31 12.52 31.67 15.50
CA LEU A 31 13.47 32.50 14.74
C LEU A 31 12.88 32.95 13.41
N ALA A 32 12.10 32.11 12.73
CA ALA A 32 11.45 32.48 11.47
C ALA A 32 10.48 33.67 11.57
N ASP A 33 9.99 33.96 12.78
CA ASP A 33 9.10 35.07 13.07
C ASP A 33 9.83 36.33 13.58
N ASP A 34 11.14 36.27 13.84
CA ASP A 34 11.90 37.44 14.27
C ASP A 34 12.07 38.42 13.09
N PRO A 35 11.46 39.63 13.15
CA PRO A 35 11.52 40.59 12.06
C PRO A 35 12.91 41.24 11.91
N ASN A 36 13.82 41.04 12.87
CA ASN A 36 15.16 41.63 12.87
C ASN A 36 16.22 40.76 12.19
N LEU A 37 15.86 39.58 11.68
CA LEU A 37 16.79 38.75 10.92
C LEU A 37 17.16 39.44 9.59
N GLU A 38 18.46 39.47 9.29
CA GLU A 38 18.98 39.99 8.02
C GLU A 38 18.37 39.26 6.80
N VAL A 39 18.07 37.96 6.95
CA VAL A 39 17.34 37.15 5.98
C VAL A 39 16.21 36.41 6.68
N LYS A 40 14.98 36.63 6.24
CA LYS A 40 13.80 35.94 6.77
C LYS A 40 13.85 34.45 6.46
N LEU A 41 13.75 33.61 7.49
CA LEU A 41 13.65 32.16 7.31
C LEU A 41 12.27 31.79 6.76
N THR A 42 12.23 31.08 5.64
CA THR A 42 10.98 30.55 5.10
C THR A 42 10.67 29.19 5.71
N ARG A 43 9.45 28.71 5.51
CA ARG A 43 9.06 27.36 5.92
C ARG A 43 9.95 26.29 5.28
N ASP A 44 10.39 26.50 4.05
CA ASP A 44 11.33 25.59 3.38
C ASP A 44 12.73 25.68 3.98
N SER A 45 13.17 26.87 4.42
CA SER A 45 14.41 27.00 5.21
C SER A 45 14.34 26.18 6.50
N VAL A 46 13.21 26.23 7.23
CA VAL A 46 13.01 25.43 8.46
C VAL A 46 13.12 23.93 8.16
N LYS A 47 12.44 23.44 7.11
CA LYS A 47 12.55 22.03 6.69
C LYS A 47 13.99 21.65 6.33
N ALA A 48 14.70 22.51 5.60
CA ALA A 48 16.08 22.29 5.22
C ALA A 48 17.01 22.20 6.44
N PHE A 49 16.85 23.09 7.43
CA PHE A 49 17.61 23.02 8.68
C PHE A 49 17.30 21.74 9.47
N THR A 50 16.04 21.31 9.55
CA THR A 50 15.70 20.06 10.22
C THR A 50 16.25 18.82 9.49
N GLN A 51 16.41 18.88 8.16
CA GLN A 51 17.06 17.79 7.41
C GLN A 51 18.56 17.69 7.73
N VAL A 52 19.21 18.81 8.07
CA VAL A 52 20.60 18.82 8.55
C VAL A 52 20.71 18.09 9.90
N ASP A 53 19.73 18.25 10.80
CA ASP A 53 19.69 17.56 12.09
C ASP A 53 19.62 16.03 11.92
N VAL A 54 18.80 15.53 10.99
CA VAL A 54 18.72 14.07 10.70
C VAL A 54 20.05 13.54 10.16
N SER A 55 20.71 14.30 9.29
CA SER A 55 22.01 13.94 8.71
C SER A 55 23.13 13.87 9.77
N LEU A 56 23.03 14.68 10.84
CA LEU A 56 23.95 14.66 11.97
C LEU A 56 23.94 13.32 12.73
N PHE A 57 22.75 12.77 13.00
CA PHE A 57 22.64 11.50 13.73
C PHE A 57 23.17 10.30 12.93
N LEU A 58 22.88 10.27 11.63
CA LEU A 58 23.35 9.20 10.74
C LEU A 58 24.89 9.19 10.65
N SER A 59 25.52 10.36 10.53
CA SER A 59 26.99 10.46 10.49
C SER A 59 27.65 10.10 11.83
N ALA A 60 27.06 10.46 12.96
CA ALA A 60 27.54 10.07 14.28
C ALA A 60 27.51 8.54 14.47
N ALA A 61 26.44 7.88 14.04
CA ALA A 61 26.32 6.42 14.12
C ALA A 61 27.42 5.71 13.32
N VAL A 62 27.74 6.19 12.11
CA VAL A 62 28.82 5.66 11.27
C VAL A 62 30.18 5.73 11.97
N ILE A 63 30.51 6.87 12.61
CA ILE A 63 31.77 7.00 13.35
C ILE A 63 31.80 6.07 14.57
N VAL A 64 30.71 5.95 15.31
CA VAL A 64 30.66 5.04 16.47
C VAL A 64 30.83 3.58 16.02
N GLU A 65 30.23 3.18 14.92
CA GLU A 65 30.40 1.84 14.35
C GLU A 65 31.85 1.57 13.91
N TRP A 66 32.48 2.54 13.24
CA TRP A 66 33.90 2.45 12.87
C TRP A 66 34.81 2.37 14.10
N ALA A 67 34.57 3.19 15.12
CA ALA A 67 35.35 3.17 16.36
C ALA A 67 35.27 1.79 17.04
N ILE A 68 34.08 1.21 17.18
CA ILE A 68 33.93 -0.13 17.78
C ILE A 68 34.62 -1.19 16.91
N SER A 69 34.54 -1.07 15.58
CA SER A 69 35.19 -2.00 14.65
C SER A 69 36.72 -1.97 14.80
N GLU A 70 37.31 -0.78 14.89
CA GLU A 70 38.74 -0.59 15.13
C GLU A 70 39.17 -1.09 16.53
N LEU A 71 38.35 -0.87 17.55
CA LEU A 71 38.61 -1.39 18.89
C LEU A 71 38.55 -2.92 18.96
N LEU A 72 37.61 -3.56 18.26
CA LEU A 72 37.55 -5.02 18.15
C LEU A 72 38.74 -5.59 17.37
N LYS A 73 39.26 -4.84 16.39
CA LYS A 73 40.46 -5.19 15.64
C LYS A 73 41.76 -4.96 16.44
N ASN A 74 41.73 -4.04 17.41
CA ASN A 74 42.86 -3.66 18.27
C ASN A 74 42.54 -3.86 19.78
N PRO A 75 42.56 -5.11 20.28
CA PRO A 75 42.16 -5.42 21.67
C PRO A 75 42.96 -4.68 22.75
N GLU A 76 44.22 -4.33 22.49
CA GLU A 76 45.05 -3.57 23.44
C GLU A 76 44.55 -2.14 23.64
N VAL A 77 44.15 -1.48 22.56
CA VAL A 77 43.53 -0.14 22.59
C VAL A 77 42.19 -0.22 23.33
N PHE A 78 41.41 -1.27 23.06
CA PHE A 78 40.13 -1.50 23.74
C PHE A 78 40.32 -1.71 25.26
N ALA A 79 41.33 -2.47 25.66
CA ALA A 79 41.64 -2.67 27.08
C ALA A 79 41.99 -1.35 27.78
N LYS A 80 42.85 -0.51 27.17
CA LYS A 80 43.21 0.81 27.71
C LYS A 80 42.00 1.75 27.82
N ALA A 81 41.12 1.76 26.81
CA ALA A 81 39.89 2.55 26.84
C ALA A 81 38.95 2.10 27.97
N THR A 82 38.86 0.79 28.20
CA THR A 82 38.10 0.22 29.30
C THR A 82 38.69 0.59 30.65
N GLU A 83 40.02 0.55 30.80
CA GLU A 83 40.73 0.92 32.01
C GLU A 83 40.51 2.40 32.37
N GLU A 84 40.58 3.31 31.38
CA GLU A 84 40.28 4.73 31.58
C GLU A 84 38.83 4.93 32.07
N LEU A 85 37.85 4.30 31.41
CA LEU A 85 36.44 4.41 31.77
C LEU A 85 36.15 3.84 33.17
N ASP A 86 36.67 2.65 33.48
CA ASP A 86 36.51 2.01 34.79
C ASP A 86 37.20 2.84 35.90
N GLY A 87 38.36 3.43 35.62
CA GLY A 87 39.12 4.24 36.58
C GLY A 87 38.53 5.62 36.86
N VAL A 88 38.02 6.31 35.83
CA VAL A 88 37.50 7.69 35.95
C VAL A 88 36.02 7.71 36.34
N ILE A 89 35.20 6.84 35.73
CA ILE A 89 33.74 6.84 35.92
C ILE A 89 33.33 5.90 37.05
N GLY A 90 33.99 4.75 37.15
CA GLY A 90 33.61 3.64 38.01
C GLY A 90 32.35 2.91 37.53
N ARG A 91 32.05 1.76 38.12
CA ARG A 91 30.95 0.88 37.66
C ARG A 91 29.57 1.20 38.24
N GLY A 92 29.43 2.30 38.99
CA GLY A 92 28.20 2.65 39.71
C GLY A 92 27.22 3.55 38.95
N ARG A 93 27.57 4.02 37.75
CA ARG A 93 26.74 4.95 36.96
C ARG A 93 27.12 4.94 35.47
N TRP A 94 26.25 5.52 34.66
CA TRP A 94 26.53 5.83 33.25
C TRP A 94 27.44 7.05 33.10
N VAL A 95 28.10 7.13 31.94
CA VAL A 95 28.93 8.26 31.55
C VAL A 95 28.04 9.44 31.18
N THR A 96 28.39 10.64 31.61
CA THR A 96 27.68 11.89 31.30
C THR A 96 28.55 12.83 30.48
N GLU A 97 27.96 13.83 29.81
CA GLU A 97 28.73 14.82 29.04
C GLU A 97 29.82 15.53 29.85
N LYS A 98 29.59 15.74 31.16
CA LYS A 98 30.54 16.42 32.05
C LYS A 98 31.82 15.60 32.30
N ASP A 99 31.75 14.29 32.08
CA ASP A 99 32.88 13.40 32.31
C ASP A 99 33.88 13.43 31.15
N MET A 100 33.48 13.87 29.95
CA MET A 100 34.30 13.81 28.73
C MET A 100 35.64 14.54 28.84
N SER A 101 35.72 15.64 29.60
CA SER A 101 36.98 16.37 29.81
C SER A 101 38.02 15.58 30.62
N HIS A 102 37.60 14.49 31.27
CA HIS A 102 38.44 13.60 32.07
C HIS A 102 38.72 12.27 31.37
N LEU A 103 38.33 12.11 30.10
CA LEU A 103 38.53 10.91 29.30
C LEU A 103 39.43 11.22 28.07
N PRO A 104 40.71 11.60 28.27
CA PRO A 104 41.60 11.99 27.18
C PRO A 104 41.89 10.85 26.18
N TYR A 105 41.90 9.59 26.60
CA TYR A 105 42.09 8.45 25.71
C TYR A 105 40.85 8.17 24.87
N MET A 106 39.64 8.35 25.43
CA MET A 106 38.39 8.34 24.66
C MET A 106 38.38 9.42 23.56
N ASP A 107 38.81 10.64 23.88
CA ASP A 107 38.93 11.73 22.90
C ASP A 107 39.93 11.37 21.79
N ALA A 108 41.06 10.77 22.16
CA ALA A 108 42.07 10.29 21.23
C ALA A 108 41.53 9.20 20.28
N ILE A 109 40.74 8.24 20.78
CA ILE A 109 40.09 7.20 19.95
C ILE A 109 39.12 7.83 18.95
N VAL A 110 38.31 8.80 19.37
CA VAL A 110 37.37 9.49 18.48
C VAL A 110 38.12 10.24 17.37
N LYS A 111 39.20 10.95 17.71
CA LYS A 111 40.05 11.66 16.74
C LYS A 111 40.71 10.70 15.74
N GLU A 112 41.27 9.59 16.22
CA GLU A 112 41.89 8.59 15.35
C GLU A 112 40.87 7.88 14.45
N THR A 113 39.67 7.61 14.96
CA THR A 113 38.57 7.06 14.16
C THR A 113 38.17 8.04 13.05
N MET A 114 38.07 9.34 13.36
CA MET A 114 37.74 10.37 12.37
C MET A 114 38.85 10.59 11.33
N ARG A 115 40.12 10.35 11.70
CA ARG A 115 41.26 10.37 10.78
C ARG A 115 41.17 9.17 9.82
N MET A 116 41.06 7.96 10.36
CA MET A 116 41.07 6.72 9.57
C MET A 116 39.79 6.56 8.74
N HIS A 117 38.63 6.75 9.35
CA HIS A 117 37.32 6.54 8.75
C HIS A 117 36.53 7.84 8.65
N MET A 118 37.07 8.76 7.87
CA MET A 118 36.44 10.06 7.66
C MET A 118 35.10 9.91 6.95
N VAL A 119 34.00 10.29 7.61
CA VAL A 119 32.63 10.14 7.06
C VAL A 119 32.51 10.75 5.67
N VAL A 120 33.13 11.91 5.43
CA VAL A 120 33.07 12.63 4.16
C VAL A 120 34.49 12.78 3.61
N PRO A 121 35.03 11.77 2.88
CA PRO A 121 36.43 11.74 2.46
C PRO A 121 36.79 12.83 1.44
N LEU A 122 35.83 13.22 0.60
CA LEU A 122 35.89 14.39 -0.26
C LEU A 122 35.00 15.47 0.34
N LEU A 123 35.59 16.52 0.90
CA LEU A 123 34.81 17.60 1.52
C LEU A 123 33.85 18.23 0.51
N SER A 124 32.75 18.80 1.03
CA SER A 124 31.70 19.41 0.19
C SER A 124 32.27 20.35 -0.89
N PRO A 125 31.80 20.23 -2.15
CA PRO A 125 32.35 21.00 -3.27
C PRO A 125 32.31 22.51 -3.02
N ARG A 126 33.40 23.18 -3.38
CA ARG A 126 33.50 24.65 -3.42
C ARG A 126 33.49 25.13 -4.86
N LEU A 127 33.07 26.36 -5.09
CA LEU A 127 33.06 27.00 -6.41
C LEU A 127 33.88 28.29 -6.33
N SER A 128 34.89 28.45 -7.18
CA SER A 128 35.58 29.73 -7.32
C SER A 128 34.62 30.76 -7.90
N ARG A 129 34.48 31.91 -7.25
CA ARG A 129 33.56 32.97 -7.70
C ARG A 129 34.22 33.93 -8.71
N GLU A 130 35.53 34.01 -8.67
CA GLU A 130 36.36 34.90 -9.46
C GLU A 130 37.66 34.18 -9.82
N ASP A 131 38.41 34.72 -10.78
CA ASP A 131 39.75 34.23 -11.08
C ASP A 131 40.64 34.51 -9.87
N THR A 132 41.33 33.48 -9.38
CA THR A 132 42.16 33.59 -8.17
C THR A 132 43.43 32.76 -8.33
N SER A 133 44.41 32.94 -7.43
CA SER A 133 45.64 32.15 -7.41
C SER A 133 45.75 31.39 -6.10
N VAL A 134 45.98 30.08 -6.16
CA VAL A 134 46.20 29.21 -5.00
C VAL A 134 47.56 28.54 -5.15
N ALA A 135 48.46 28.75 -4.17
CA ALA A 135 49.83 28.24 -4.21
C ALA A 135 50.61 28.60 -5.50
N GLY A 136 50.31 29.75 -6.11
CA GLY A 136 50.93 30.22 -7.36
C GLY A 136 50.30 29.65 -8.64
N TYR A 137 49.24 28.84 -8.53
CA TYR A 137 48.47 28.32 -9.66
C TYR A 137 47.20 29.14 -9.89
N ASP A 138 46.94 29.51 -11.15
CA ASP A 138 45.74 30.24 -11.53
C ASP A 138 44.51 29.31 -11.53
N ILE A 139 43.48 29.70 -10.79
CA ILE A 139 42.20 29.01 -10.64
C ILE A 139 41.11 29.91 -11.24
N PRO A 140 40.60 29.59 -12.44
CA PRO A 140 39.55 30.38 -13.07
C PRO A 140 38.25 30.41 -12.26
N ALA A 141 37.48 31.49 -12.41
CA ALA A 141 36.12 31.60 -11.93
C ALA A 141 35.26 30.42 -12.45
N GLY A 142 34.36 29.91 -11.61
CA GLY A 142 33.53 28.75 -11.91
C GLY A 142 34.21 27.39 -11.71
N THR A 143 35.48 27.35 -11.33
CA THR A 143 36.16 26.08 -11.00
C THR A 143 35.55 25.43 -9.77
N ARG A 144 35.18 24.15 -9.89
CA ARG A 144 34.73 23.32 -8.75
C ARG A 144 35.93 22.69 -8.05
N VAL A 145 36.08 22.95 -6.76
CA VAL A 145 37.19 22.50 -5.93
C VAL A 145 36.70 21.47 -4.92
N LEU A 146 37.34 20.30 -4.90
CA LEU A 146 37.14 19.23 -3.92
C LEU A 146 38.41 19.09 -3.09
N VAL A 147 38.28 19.13 -1.77
CA VAL A 147 39.41 18.87 -0.86
C VAL A 147 39.37 17.39 -0.48
N ASN A 148 40.42 16.66 -0.86
CA ASN A 148 40.55 15.24 -0.55
C ASN A 148 41.16 15.06 0.85
N ALA A 149 40.29 15.13 1.85
CA ALA A 149 40.69 15.01 3.25
C ALA A 149 41.10 13.56 3.60
N TRP A 150 40.62 12.56 2.84
CA TRP A 150 41.08 11.18 2.96
C TRP A 150 42.58 11.05 2.64
N THR A 151 43.07 11.68 1.58
CA THR A 151 44.51 11.69 1.27
C THR A 151 45.32 12.40 2.34
N ILE A 152 44.85 13.56 2.83
CA ILE A 152 45.54 14.31 3.90
C ILE A 152 45.66 13.46 5.17
N SER A 153 44.62 12.70 5.51
CA SER A 153 44.59 11.85 6.71
C SER A 153 45.55 10.65 6.67
N ARG A 154 46.10 10.33 5.48
CA ARG A 154 46.97 9.18 5.21
C ARG A 154 48.32 9.56 4.62
N ASP A 155 48.61 10.86 4.59
CA ASP A 155 49.87 11.35 4.04
C ASP A 155 51.04 10.94 4.96
N PRO A 156 52.02 10.14 4.49
CA PRO A 156 53.17 9.74 5.31
C PRO A 156 54.09 10.90 5.69
N ASP A 157 54.00 12.05 5.02
CA ASP A 157 54.74 13.26 5.40
C ASP A 157 54.09 13.99 6.60
N LEU A 158 52.79 13.75 6.84
CA LEU A 158 52.02 14.34 7.93
C LEU A 158 51.80 13.40 9.11
N TRP A 159 51.70 12.09 8.85
CA TRP A 159 51.32 11.08 9.84
C TRP A 159 52.32 9.93 9.90
N ASP A 160 52.83 9.64 11.10
CA ASP A 160 53.61 8.43 11.35
C ASP A 160 52.70 7.18 11.34
N ALA A 161 53.13 6.13 10.64
CA ALA A 161 52.35 4.93 10.34
C ALA A 161 50.89 5.26 9.93
N PRO A 162 50.68 5.93 8.77
CA PRO A 162 49.39 6.55 8.43
C PRO A 162 48.24 5.55 8.25
N GLU A 163 48.54 4.29 7.91
CA GLU A 163 47.54 3.24 7.72
C GLU A 163 47.24 2.44 8.99
N GLU A 164 47.94 2.72 10.10
CA GLU A 164 47.73 2.05 11.38
C GLU A 164 46.81 2.88 12.29
N PHE A 165 45.85 2.20 12.93
CA PHE A 165 44.98 2.79 13.93
C PHE A 165 45.71 2.88 15.28
N GLY A 166 46.19 4.08 15.62
CA GLY A 166 46.98 4.35 16.83
C GLY A 166 46.53 5.62 17.56
N PRO A 167 45.53 5.55 18.47
CA PRO A 167 45.04 6.70 19.23
C PRO A 167 46.12 7.42 20.05
N GLU A 168 47.20 6.73 20.42
CA GLU A 168 48.33 7.27 21.17
C GLU A 168 48.87 8.59 20.61
N ARG A 169 48.77 8.81 19.29
CA ARG A 169 49.21 10.05 18.64
C ARG A 169 48.45 11.30 19.07
N PHE A 170 47.22 11.14 19.58
CA PHE A 170 46.39 12.25 20.06
C PHE A 170 46.47 12.46 21.57
N VAL A 171 47.05 11.52 22.32
CA VAL A 171 47.18 11.63 23.78
C VAL A 171 48.16 12.75 24.12
N GLY A 172 47.67 13.80 24.78
CA GLY A 172 48.47 14.99 25.11
C GLY A 172 48.75 15.92 23.91
N SER A 173 48.22 15.61 22.73
CA SER A 173 48.30 16.48 21.56
C SER A 173 47.39 17.70 21.72
N LYS A 174 47.81 18.84 21.15
CA LYS A 174 47.00 20.05 21.07
C LYS A 174 46.08 20.08 19.85
N MET A 175 46.24 19.11 18.95
CA MET A 175 45.47 19.01 17.71
C MET A 175 43.98 18.77 18.00
N ASP A 176 43.11 19.53 17.34
CA ASP A 176 41.67 19.45 17.46
C ASP A 176 40.96 19.22 16.12
N VAL A 177 39.64 19.00 16.19
CA VAL A 177 38.77 18.74 15.03
C VAL A 177 37.94 19.97 14.64
N LYS A 178 38.30 21.14 15.17
CA LYS A 178 37.58 22.42 15.00
C LYS A 178 38.11 23.22 13.81
N GLY A 179 38.80 22.53 12.90
CA GLY A 179 39.25 23.02 11.59
C GLY A 179 40.29 24.14 11.64
N GLN A 180 41.08 24.21 12.71
CA GLN A 180 42.31 25.00 12.75
C GLN A 180 43.54 24.16 12.39
N ASP A 181 43.51 22.86 12.71
CA ASP A 181 44.54 21.90 12.32
C ASP A 181 44.15 21.26 10.98
N PHE A 182 44.89 21.58 9.91
CA PHE A 182 44.53 21.19 8.54
C PHE A 182 44.89 19.74 8.21
N GLU A 183 45.70 19.13 9.06
CA GLU A 183 46.03 17.71 9.06
C GLU A 183 44.79 16.85 9.39
N LEU A 184 43.86 17.37 10.20
CA LEU A 184 42.66 16.66 10.67
C LEU A 184 41.38 17.49 10.46
N LEU A 185 40.67 17.23 9.35
CA LEU A 185 39.50 18.04 8.92
C LEU A 185 38.16 17.29 8.86
N PRO A 186 37.74 16.51 9.88
CA PRO A 186 36.50 15.72 9.80
C PRO A 186 35.23 16.58 9.73
N PHE A 187 35.29 17.84 10.16
CA PHE A 187 34.19 18.81 10.06
C PHE A 187 34.47 19.92 9.03
N GLY A 188 35.55 19.82 8.25
CA GLY A 188 36.02 20.84 7.33
C GLY A 188 36.61 22.08 8.02
N SER A 189 36.77 23.19 7.29
CA SER A 189 37.31 24.47 7.79
C SER A 189 36.70 25.71 7.12
N GLY A 190 36.78 26.85 7.80
CA GLY A 190 36.33 28.17 7.33
C GLY A 190 34.81 28.33 7.25
N ARG A 191 34.34 29.22 6.37
CA ARG A 191 32.91 29.62 6.23
C ARG A 191 31.96 28.48 5.84
N ARG A 192 32.48 27.31 5.46
CA ARG A 192 31.71 26.11 5.08
C ARG A 192 32.01 24.92 5.98
N MET A 193 32.61 25.17 7.15
CA MET A 193 32.71 24.18 8.23
C MET A 193 31.32 23.70 8.63
N CYS A 194 31.23 22.43 9.05
CA CYS A 194 29.99 21.83 9.53
C CYS A 194 29.41 22.64 10.70
N PRO A 195 28.16 23.15 10.60
CA PRO A 195 27.54 23.90 11.68
C PRO A 195 27.18 23.02 12.89
N GLY A 196 27.02 21.71 12.68
CA GLY A 196 26.65 20.74 13.72
C GLY A 196 27.82 20.12 14.49
N TYR A 197 29.07 20.55 14.26
CA TYR A 197 30.26 19.88 14.80
C TYR A 197 30.25 19.72 16.33
N SER A 198 29.77 20.73 17.05
CA SER A 198 29.77 20.77 18.51
C SER A 198 28.81 19.74 19.12
N LEU A 199 27.63 19.58 18.53
CA LEU A 199 26.65 18.58 18.93
C LEU A 199 27.08 17.19 18.47
N GLY A 200 27.54 17.05 17.22
CA GLY A 200 28.00 15.78 16.67
C GLY A 200 29.14 15.17 17.49
N LEU A 201 30.14 15.97 17.86
CA LEU A 201 31.27 15.50 18.68
C LEU A 201 30.81 14.99 20.04
N LYS A 202 29.92 15.72 20.72
CA LYS A 202 29.34 15.29 22.00
C LYS A 202 28.57 13.99 21.89
N VAL A 203 27.72 13.85 20.86
CA VAL A 203 26.93 12.64 20.62
C VAL A 203 27.85 11.45 20.38
N ILE A 204 28.88 11.61 19.53
CA ILE A 204 29.85 10.54 19.24
C ILE A 204 30.59 10.13 20.51
N GLN A 205 31.18 11.08 21.23
CA GLN A 205 31.95 10.82 22.45
C GLN A 205 31.08 10.16 23.54
N LEU A 206 29.89 10.70 23.82
CA LEU A 206 29.00 10.18 24.85
C LEU A 206 28.46 8.79 24.50
N THR A 207 28.11 8.56 23.24
CA THR A 207 27.60 7.28 22.77
C THR A 207 28.68 6.22 22.84
N LEU A 208 29.86 6.50 22.26
CA LEU A 208 30.99 5.57 22.29
C LEU A 208 31.40 5.24 23.73
N ALA A 209 31.58 6.25 24.58
CA ALA A 209 31.95 6.04 25.98
C ALA A 209 30.93 5.16 26.72
N ASN A 210 29.63 5.40 26.56
CA ASN A 210 28.60 4.58 27.22
C ASN A 210 28.52 3.15 26.65
N LEU A 211 28.76 2.96 25.35
CA LEU A 211 28.80 1.61 24.77
C LEU A 211 29.98 0.80 25.29
N LEU A 212 31.16 1.42 25.45
CA LEU A 212 32.37 0.75 25.97
C LEU A 212 32.34 0.56 27.49
N HIS A 213 31.73 1.51 28.21
CA HIS A 213 31.53 1.45 29.66
C HIS A 213 30.49 0.40 30.03
N GLY A 214 29.36 0.42 29.33
CA GLY A 214 28.21 -0.44 29.57
C GLY A 214 28.39 -1.87 29.11
N PHE A 215 29.20 -2.17 28.11
CA PHE A 215 29.18 -3.49 27.49
C PHE A 215 30.57 -4.04 27.24
N ALA A 216 30.72 -5.34 27.47
CA ALA A 216 31.85 -6.12 26.99
C ALA A 216 31.50 -6.56 25.58
N TRP A 217 32.36 -6.23 24.62
CA TRP A 217 32.14 -6.52 23.22
C TRP A 217 33.06 -7.66 22.78
N ARG A 218 32.50 -8.60 22.02
CA ARG A 218 33.26 -9.69 21.41
C ARG A 218 32.77 -9.94 19.99
N LEU A 219 33.66 -10.44 19.14
CA LEU A 219 33.28 -10.94 17.83
C LEU A 219 32.41 -12.20 17.97
N PRO A 220 31.52 -12.50 17.00
CA PRO A 220 30.72 -13.72 16.99
C PRO A 220 31.57 -14.99 17.11
N ASP A 221 31.01 -16.05 17.67
CA ASP A 221 31.73 -17.31 17.93
C ASP A 221 32.34 -17.87 16.64
N GLY A 222 33.66 -18.06 16.65
CA GLY A 222 34.42 -18.59 15.52
C GLY A 222 35.06 -17.56 14.59
N MET A 223 34.82 -16.25 14.79
CA MET A 223 35.42 -15.17 14.00
C MET A 223 36.68 -14.61 14.69
N THR A 224 37.81 -14.50 13.96
CA THR A 224 39.02 -13.81 14.44
C THR A 224 39.02 -12.33 14.06
N LYS A 225 39.89 -11.54 14.70
CA LYS A 225 40.01 -10.10 14.41
C LYS A 225 40.52 -9.80 13.00
N GLU A 226 41.28 -10.73 12.41
CA GLU A 226 41.79 -10.64 11.04
C GLU A 226 40.67 -10.85 10.00
N GLU A 227 39.61 -11.59 10.36
CA GLU A 227 38.45 -11.86 9.52
C GLU A 227 37.42 -10.72 9.54
N LEU A 228 37.57 -9.75 10.44
CA LEU A 228 36.71 -8.56 10.50
C LEU A 228 36.98 -7.67 9.27
N SER A 229 36.04 -7.65 8.33
CA SER A 229 36.13 -6.81 7.13
C SER A 229 36.11 -5.32 7.49
N MET A 230 37.14 -4.59 7.05
CA MET A 230 37.24 -3.13 7.17
C MET A 230 36.98 -2.43 5.83
N GLU A 231 36.28 -3.09 4.90
CA GLU A 231 35.92 -2.50 3.62
C GLU A 231 34.86 -1.41 3.78
N GLU A 232 35.01 -0.33 3.02
CA GLU A 232 34.11 0.83 3.02
C GLU A 232 33.22 0.81 1.75
N VAL A 233 32.02 1.39 1.83
CA VAL A 233 31.20 1.70 0.65
C VAL A 233 31.28 3.18 0.37
N PHE A 234 31.58 3.52 -0.88
CA PHE A 234 31.66 4.90 -1.32
C PHE A 234 30.27 5.48 -1.66
N GLY A 235 29.94 6.61 -1.03
CA GLY A 235 28.75 7.43 -1.28
C GLY A 235 28.97 8.88 -0.84
N LEU A 236 27.92 9.62 -0.47
CA LEU A 236 28.07 10.92 0.21
C LEU A 236 28.78 10.76 1.57
N SER A 237 28.57 9.62 2.23
CA SER A 237 29.32 9.16 3.39
C SER A 237 30.04 7.83 3.11
N THR A 238 30.97 7.44 3.99
CA THR A 238 31.73 6.17 3.94
C THR A 238 31.38 5.22 5.11
N PRO A 239 30.22 4.58 5.10
CA PRO A 239 29.92 3.50 6.06
C PRO A 239 30.70 2.23 5.72
N ARG A 240 30.70 1.28 6.66
CA ARG A 240 31.18 -0.08 6.42
C ARG A 240 30.38 -0.75 5.31
N LYS A 241 31.06 -1.51 4.45
CA LYS A 241 30.41 -2.32 3.41
C LYS A 241 29.55 -3.43 4.00
N PHE A 242 30.03 -4.03 5.07
CA PHE A 242 29.32 -5.05 5.83
C PHE A 242 29.08 -4.50 7.24
N PRO A 243 27.81 -4.37 7.69
CA PRO A 243 27.50 -3.88 9.03
C PRO A 243 28.20 -4.68 10.14
N LEU A 244 28.53 -4.03 11.25
CA LEU A 244 29.18 -4.70 12.37
C LEU A 244 28.28 -5.75 13.01
N GLN A 245 28.76 -6.99 13.03
CA GLN A 245 28.20 -8.06 13.86
C GLN A 245 29.10 -8.25 15.07
N ALA A 246 28.54 -8.08 16.27
CA ALA A 246 29.23 -8.27 17.53
C ALA A 246 28.26 -8.81 18.58
N VAL A 247 28.80 -9.55 19.56
CA VAL A 247 28.07 -9.98 20.75
C VAL A 247 28.42 -9.04 21.89
N VAL A 248 27.39 -8.59 22.62
CA VAL A 248 27.51 -7.66 23.73
C VAL A 248 27.03 -8.27 25.02
N GLU A 249 27.81 -8.09 26.08
CA GLU A 249 27.50 -8.58 27.43
C GLU A 249 27.49 -7.41 28.44
N PRO A 250 26.47 -7.24 29.28
CA PRO A 250 26.42 -6.15 30.26
C PRO A 250 27.59 -6.19 31.26
N LYS A 251 28.32 -5.08 31.43
CA LYS A 251 29.46 -4.95 32.37
C LYS A 251 29.12 -4.32 33.72
N LEU A 252 28.12 -3.45 33.75
CA LEU A 252 27.72 -2.68 34.92
C LEU A 252 26.71 -3.47 35.76
N PRO A 253 26.39 -3.02 36.98
CA PRO A 253 25.32 -3.61 37.78
C PRO A 253 23.96 -3.60 37.05
N ALA A 254 23.20 -4.69 37.17
CA ALA A 254 21.92 -4.86 36.50
C ALA A 254 20.91 -3.70 36.70
N HIS A 255 20.95 -3.04 37.87
CA HIS A 255 20.06 -1.91 38.19
C HIS A 255 20.30 -0.66 37.31
N LEU A 256 21.43 -0.58 36.59
CA LEU A 256 21.70 0.50 35.65
C LEU A 256 21.14 0.24 34.24
N TYR A 257 20.88 -1.02 33.88
CA TYR A 257 20.22 -1.41 32.62
C TYR A 257 18.71 -1.57 32.78
N LEU A 258 18.28 -1.97 33.98
CA LEU A 258 16.87 -2.08 34.30
C LEU A 258 16.32 -0.65 34.54
N PRO A 259 15.17 -0.29 33.94
CA PRO A 259 14.52 0.97 34.29
C PRO A 259 14.24 0.99 35.80
N PRO A 260 14.11 2.18 36.44
CA PRO A 260 13.84 2.27 37.87
C PRO A 260 12.73 1.29 38.24
N TRP A 261 12.92 0.48 39.27
CA TRP A 261 11.93 -0.49 39.74
C TRP A 261 10.52 0.12 39.90
N ALA A 262 10.43 1.44 40.10
CA ALA A 262 9.20 2.23 40.05
C ALA A 262 8.50 2.24 38.68
N ALA A 263 9.22 2.27 37.56
CA ALA A 263 8.66 2.10 36.21
C ALA A 263 8.19 0.67 35.97
N PHE A 264 8.91 -0.34 36.48
CA PHE A 264 8.48 -1.74 36.39
C PHE A 264 7.23 -2.00 37.25
N LEU A 265 7.16 -1.43 38.45
CA LEU A 265 5.96 -1.43 39.28
C LEU A 265 4.84 -0.59 38.68
N ALA A 266 5.11 0.56 38.06
CA ALA A 266 4.07 1.36 37.40
C ALA A 266 3.52 0.67 36.14
N ILE A 267 4.36 -0.05 35.39
CA ILE A 267 3.95 -0.87 34.26
C ILE A 267 3.21 -2.11 34.76
N ALA A 268 3.69 -2.80 35.80
CA ALA A 268 3.01 -3.98 36.37
C ALA A 268 1.70 -3.61 37.07
N LEU A 269 1.65 -2.49 37.80
CA LEU A 269 0.45 -1.94 38.42
C LEU A 269 -0.48 -1.37 37.36
N GLY A 270 0.04 -0.74 36.31
CA GLY A 270 -0.70 -0.29 35.15
C GLY A 270 -1.30 -1.46 34.38
N LEU A 271 -0.57 -2.56 34.21
CA LEU A 271 -1.03 -3.80 33.58
C LEU A 271 -2.04 -4.53 34.48
N ALA A 272 -1.83 -4.55 35.80
CA ALA A 272 -2.74 -5.14 36.77
C ALA A 272 -4.02 -4.31 36.94
N LEU A 273 -3.93 -2.98 36.90
CA LEU A 273 -5.08 -2.06 36.87
C LEU A 273 -5.78 -2.10 35.52
N PHE A 274 -5.05 -2.28 34.41
CA PHE A 274 -5.63 -2.48 33.08
C PHE A 274 -6.36 -3.83 33.00
N LEU A 275 -5.74 -4.92 33.44
CA LEU A 275 -6.36 -6.25 33.53
C LEU A 275 -7.50 -6.27 34.55
N GLY A 276 -7.36 -5.58 35.68
CA GLY A 276 -8.38 -5.43 36.72
C GLY A 276 -9.57 -4.59 36.26
N ALA A 277 -9.31 -3.45 35.62
CA ALA A 277 -10.34 -2.63 34.97
C ALA A 277 -10.98 -3.38 33.81
N PHE A 278 -10.25 -4.19 33.03
CA PHE A 278 -10.84 -5.05 31.99
C PHE A 278 -11.72 -6.17 32.58
N HIS A 279 -11.33 -6.74 33.72
CA HIS A 279 -12.12 -7.76 34.42
C HIS A 279 -13.36 -7.18 35.13
N PHE A 280 -13.29 -5.94 35.62
CA PHE A 280 -14.41 -5.23 36.26
C PHE A 280 -15.32 -4.50 35.24
N HIS A 281 -14.77 -3.93 34.17
CA HIS A 281 -15.51 -3.32 33.06
C HIS A 281 -16.14 -4.40 32.15
N GLY A 282 -15.53 -5.59 32.05
CA GLY A 282 -16.18 -6.78 31.49
C GLY A 282 -17.30 -7.37 32.35
N ARG A 283 -17.48 -6.89 33.59
CA ARG A 283 -18.57 -7.28 34.50
C ARG A 283 -19.68 -6.24 34.64
N HIS A 284 -19.41 -4.97 34.33
CA HIS A 284 -20.43 -3.90 34.36
C HIS A 284 -20.91 -3.53 32.95
N CYS A 285 -21.78 -4.40 32.42
CA CYS A 285 -22.90 -4.14 31.50
C CYS A 285 -23.27 -5.45 30.79
N ARG A 286 -23.70 -6.46 31.56
CA ARG A 286 -24.47 -7.58 30.99
C ARG A 286 -25.94 -7.28 31.16
N HIS A 287 -26.51 -6.50 30.26
CA HIS A 287 -27.81 -6.94 29.76
C HIS A 287 -27.52 -8.23 29.00
N ALA A 288 -28.23 -9.30 29.34
CA ALA A 288 -28.00 -10.64 28.79
C ALA A 288 -28.51 -10.68 27.34
N HIS A 289 -27.77 -10.03 26.43
CA HIS A 289 -28.03 -10.13 25.00
C HIS A 289 -27.76 -11.55 24.55
N LYS A 290 -28.70 -12.11 23.79
CA LYS A 290 -28.55 -13.42 23.19
C LYS A 290 -27.76 -13.25 21.89
N LEU A 291 -26.44 -13.21 22.01
CA LEU A 291 -25.53 -13.01 20.90
C LEU A 291 -25.35 -14.29 20.05
N PRO A 292 -25.08 -14.20 18.73
CA PRO A 292 -24.75 -15.36 17.91
C PRO A 292 -23.54 -16.14 18.46
N PRO A 293 -23.47 -17.46 18.22
CA PRO A 293 -22.34 -18.27 18.65
C PRO A 293 -21.03 -17.83 17.97
N GLY A 294 -19.89 -18.12 18.59
CA GLY A 294 -18.60 -17.81 18.00
C GLY A 294 -17.41 -18.19 18.87
N PRO A 295 -16.19 -18.22 18.30
CA PRO A 295 -14.96 -18.48 19.03
C PRO A 295 -14.70 -17.40 20.10
N LYS A 296 -14.19 -17.82 21.26
CA LYS A 296 -13.83 -16.87 22.33
C LYS A 296 -12.73 -15.91 21.85
N PRO A 297 -12.95 -14.59 21.91
CA PRO A 297 -11.97 -13.61 21.45
C PRO A 297 -10.78 -13.52 22.40
N TRP A 298 -9.59 -13.36 21.83
CA TRP A 298 -8.37 -13.05 22.57
C TRP A 298 -8.36 -11.58 23.03
N PRO A 299 -7.63 -11.25 24.11
CA PRO A 299 -7.44 -9.86 24.52
C PRO A 299 -6.86 -9.02 23.38
N ILE A 300 -7.36 -7.78 23.23
CA ILE A 300 -6.92 -6.77 22.27
C ILE A 300 -7.20 -7.12 20.80
N ILE A 301 -6.71 -8.24 20.28
CA ILE A 301 -6.80 -8.61 18.86
C ILE A 301 -8.12 -9.33 18.47
N GLY A 302 -8.87 -9.80 19.46
CA GLY A 302 -10.11 -10.54 19.21
C GLY A 302 -9.87 -11.90 18.55
N ASN A 303 -10.43 -12.12 17.37
CA ASN A 303 -10.37 -13.36 16.60
C ASN A 303 -9.53 -13.23 15.32
N MET A 304 -8.79 -12.13 15.14
CA MET A 304 -8.00 -11.89 13.92
C MET A 304 -6.92 -12.97 13.70
N ASN A 305 -6.44 -13.60 14.77
CA ASN A 305 -5.49 -14.72 14.71
C ASN A 305 -6.04 -16.00 14.07
N LEU A 306 -7.36 -16.06 13.82
CA LEU A 306 -8.01 -17.19 13.16
C LEU A 306 -8.13 -17.02 11.64
N LEU A 307 -7.73 -15.87 11.11
CA LEU A 307 -7.75 -15.58 9.68
C LEU A 307 -6.38 -15.90 9.08
N GLY A 308 -6.37 -16.73 8.02
CA GLY A 308 -5.18 -16.94 7.19
C GLY A 308 -5.13 -15.97 6.00
N ASP A 309 -4.26 -16.26 5.03
CA ASP A 309 -4.08 -15.47 3.80
C ASP A 309 -5.35 -15.38 2.93
N LEU A 310 -6.30 -16.32 3.12
CA LEU A 310 -7.61 -16.36 2.46
C LEU A 310 -8.73 -16.31 3.52
N PRO A 311 -9.10 -15.11 4.01
CA PRO A 311 -10.03 -14.94 5.12
C PRO A 311 -11.39 -15.59 4.90
N HIS A 312 -11.93 -15.55 3.68
CA HIS A 312 -13.22 -16.17 3.35
C HIS A 312 -13.21 -17.70 3.51
N ARG A 313 -12.08 -18.37 3.23
CA ARG A 313 -11.92 -19.82 3.47
C ARG A 313 -11.79 -20.12 4.96
N SER A 314 -10.97 -19.36 5.69
CA SER A 314 -10.85 -19.50 7.15
C SER A 314 -12.21 -19.31 7.84
N ILE A 315 -12.98 -18.33 7.40
CA ILE A 315 -14.32 -18.03 7.90
C ILE A 315 -15.32 -19.15 7.55
N HIS A 316 -15.23 -19.76 6.36
CA HIS A 316 -16.06 -20.91 5.99
C HIS A 316 -15.79 -22.12 6.89
N GLU A 317 -14.53 -22.41 7.22
CA GLU A 317 -14.21 -23.49 8.16
C GLU A 317 -14.71 -23.20 9.58
N LEU A 318 -14.69 -21.93 10.00
CA LEU A 318 -15.30 -21.52 11.26
C LEU A 318 -16.83 -21.65 11.23
N SER A 319 -17.51 -21.32 10.12
CA SER A 319 -18.97 -21.43 10.02
C SER A 319 -19.45 -22.88 10.08
N LYS A 320 -18.66 -23.85 9.59
CA LYS A 320 -18.95 -25.29 9.78
C LYS A 320 -19.01 -25.69 11.26
N ARG A 321 -18.29 -24.99 12.13
CA ARG A 321 -18.22 -25.29 13.58
C ARG A 321 -19.21 -24.48 14.41
N TYR A 322 -19.39 -23.20 14.09
CA TYR A 322 -20.20 -22.28 14.90
C TYR A 322 -21.60 -22.03 14.33
N GLY A 323 -21.84 -22.42 13.08
CA GLY A 323 -23.13 -22.28 12.41
C GLY A 323 -23.15 -21.15 11.36
N PRO A 324 -24.28 -20.99 10.67
CA PRO A 324 -24.42 -20.10 9.52
C PRO A 324 -24.48 -18.60 9.88
N LEU A 325 -24.71 -18.29 11.15
CA LEU A 325 -24.67 -16.94 11.72
C LEU A 325 -23.75 -16.98 12.92
N MET A 326 -22.59 -16.34 12.84
CA MET A 326 -21.60 -16.37 13.91
C MET A 326 -21.03 -15.00 14.24
N GLN A 327 -20.69 -14.78 15.50
CA GLN A 327 -20.08 -13.55 15.97
C GLN A 327 -18.57 -13.73 16.17
N LEU A 328 -17.82 -12.84 15.55
CA LEU A 328 -16.40 -12.63 15.75
C LEU A 328 -16.16 -11.25 16.39
N ARG A 329 -14.91 -11.03 16.79
CA ARG A 329 -14.42 -9.73 17.23
C ARG A 329 -13.12 -9.43 16.51
N PHE A 330 -13.05 -8.35 15.74
CA PHE A 330 -11.77 -7.92 15.16
C PHE A 330 -11.29 -6.72 15.94
N GLY A 331 -10.17 -6.89 16.64
CA GLY A 331 -9.69 -5.90 17.59
C GLY A 331 -10.70 -5.66 18.71
N SER A 332 -11.17 -4.41 18.84
CA SER A 332 -12.23 -4.05 19.78
C SER A 332 -13.65 -4.17 19.22
N LEU A 333 -13.80 -4.32 17.90
CA LEU A 333 -15.07 -4.18 17.19
C LEU A 333 -15.81 -5.52 17.00
N PRO A 334 -17.15 -5.57 17.20
CA PRO A 334 -17.95 -6.75 16.92
C PRO A 334 -18.15 -6.93 15.42
N VAL A 335 -17.99 -8.18 14.97
CA VAL A 335 -18.16 -8.59 13.58
C VAL A 335 -19.15 -9.75 13.50
N LEU A 336 -20.13 -9.66 12.62
CA LEU A 336 -21.10 -10.71 12.32
C LEU A 336 -20.75 -11.33 10.98
N ILE A 337 -20.65 -12.65 10.95
CA ILE A 337 -20.47 -13.40 9.71
C ILE A 337 -21.78 -14.10 9.37
N VAL A 338 -22.17 -13.97 8.10
CA VAL A 338 -23.32 -14.61 7.47
C VAL A 338 -22.81 -15.61 6.43
N SER A 339 -23.23 -16.86 6.52
CA SER A 339 -22.71 -17.96 5.68
C SER A 339 -23.78 -18.93 5.18
N SER A 340 -25.06 -18.54 5.19
CA SER A 340 -26.14 -19.32 4.55
C SER A 340 -27.14 -18.43 3.79
N PRO A 341 -27.83 -18.98 2.77
CA PRO A 341 -28.84 -18.24 2.01
C PRO A 341 -29.95 -17.66 2.88
N GLU A 342 -30.39 -18.42 3.90
CA GLU A 342 -31.43 -17.99 4.85
C GLU A 342 -30.97 -16.77 5.67
N MET A 343 -29.76 -16.82 6.24
CA MET A 343 -29.22 -15.73 7.04
C MET A 343 -28.88 -14.51 6.17
N ALA A 344 -28.39 -14.72 4.94
CA ALA A 344 -28.18 -13.67 3.97
C ALA A 344 -29.50 -12.99 3.57
N ARG A 345 -30.60 -13.74 3.44
CA ARG A 345 -31.94 -13.20 3.22
C ARG A 345 -32.41 -12.35 4.39
N HIS A 346 -32.18 -12.80 5.63
CA HIS A 346 -32.52 -12.01 6.80
C HIS A 346 -31.77 -10.67 6.85
N VAL A 347 -30.47 -10.66 6.53
CA VAL A 347 -29.63 -9.45 6.61
C VAL A 347 -29.84 -8.52 5.42
N LEU A 348 -29.84 -9.04 4.19
CA LEU A 348 -29.83 -8.22 2.97
C LEU A 348 -31.23 -7.86 2.46
N LYS A 349 -32.28 -8.58 2.89
CA LYS A 349 -33.66 -8.37 2.42
C LYS A 349 -34.65 -8.10 3.55
N THR A 350 -34.74 -8.97 4.55
CA THR A 350 -35.77 -8.83 5.61
C THR A 350 -35.48 -7.65 6.54
N HIS A 351 -34.23 -7.51 6.98
CA HIS A 351 -33.75 -6.42 7.84
C HIS A 351 -32.85 -5.45 7.07
N ASP A 352 -33.12 -5.28 5.77
CA ASP A 352 -32.26 -4.52 4.86
C ASP A 352 -32.01 -3.08 5.32
N ALA A 353 -32.98 -2.46 5.98
CA ALA A 353 -32.88 -1.11 6.55
C ALA A 353 -31.88 -1.06 7.69
N ALA A 354 -31.92 -2.04 8.60
CA ALA A 354 -31.04 -2.10 9.77
C ALA A 354 -29.58 -2.36 9.36
N PHE A 355 -29.34 -3.11 8.27
CA PHE A 355 -28.00 -3.43 7.77
C PHE A 355 -27.59 -2.62 6.53
N SER A 356 -28.24 -1.48 6.30
CA SER A 356 -28.00 -0.68 5.09
C SER A 356 -26.75 0.19 5.16
N ASP A 357 -26.12 0.39 6.32
CA ASP A 357 -24.92 1.22 6.46
C ASP A 357 -23.64 0.46 6.12
N ARG A 358 -22.53 1.20 6.03
CA ARG A 358 -21.18 0.70 5.80
C ARG A 358 -20.28 1.15 6.96
N PRO A 359 -19.31 0.35 7.39
CA PRO A 359 -18.34 0.81 8.37
C PRO A 359 -17.47 1.93 7.77
N ARG A 360 -17.17 2.97 8.57
CA ARG A 360 -16.31 4.09 8.17
C ARG A 360 -14.82 3.74 8.31
N PHE A 361 -14.36 2.82 7.48
CA PHE A 361 -12.95 2.42 7.43
C PHE A 361 -12.06 3.50 6.82
N ALA A 362 -10.76 3.44 7.10
CA ALA A 362 -9.75 4.37 6.62
C ALA A 362 -9.73 4.44 5.09
N ILE A 363 -9.97 3.32 4.41
CA ILE A 363 -10.06 3.29 2.95
C ILE A 363 -11.15 4.23 2.44
N GLY A 364 -12.39 4.09 2.90
CA GLY A 364 -13.48 4.99 2.52
C GLY A 364 -13.22 6.44 2.94
N ARG A 365 -12.50 6.67 4.04
CA ARG A 365 -12.13 8.01 4.49
C ARG A 365 -11.14 8.70 3.55
N TYR A 366 -10.09 7.99 3.13
CA TYR A 366 -8.94 8.57 2.43
C TYR A 366 -9.00 8.43 0.92
N THR A 367 -9.76 7.48 0.38
CA THR A 367 -9.88 7.27 -1.08
C THR A 367 -11.26 7.66 -1.57
N ALA A 368 -12.32 7.52 -0.77
CA ALA A 368 -13.69 7.74 -1.23
C ALA A 368 -14.31 9.06 -0.73
N TYR A 369 -13.54 10.16 -0.76
CA TYR A 369 -13.99 11.51 -0.41
C TYR A 369 -14.74 11.58 0.95
N ASP A 370 -14.11 11.07 2.01
CA ASP A 370 -14.70 10.89 3.35
C ASP A 370 -16.02 10.07 3.36
N CYS A 371 -16.03 8.94 2.64
CA CYS A 371 -17.21 8.07 2.47
C CYS A 371 -18.39 8.80 1.82
N SER A 372 -18.14 9.62 0.80
CA SER A 372 -19.18 10.34 0.05
C SER A 372 -19.47 9.71 -1.32
N ASP A 373 -18.94 8.52 -1.59
CA ASP A 373 -19.13 7.73 -2.81
C ASP A 373 -20.43 6.88 -2.77
N VAL A 374 -20.63 5.98 -3.73
CA VAL A 374 -21.80 5.07 -3.74
C VAL A 374 -21.54 3.83 -2.89
N LEU A 375 -20.29 3.37 -2.82
CA LEU A 375 -19.90 2.15 -2.13
C LEU A 375 -19.88 2.30 -0.61
N TRP A 376 -19.19 3.32 -0.07
CA TRP A 376 -18.95 3.56 1.36
C TRP A 376 -19.95 4.51 2.02
N SER A 377 -20.67 5.35 1.27
CA SER A 377 -21.58 6.31 1.91
C SER A 377 -22.64 5.69 2.82
N PRO A 378 -22.97 6.32 3.96
CA PRO A 378 -24.01 5.84 4.86
C PRO A 378 -25.38 5.89 4.18
N TYR A 379 -26.32 5.07 4.65
CA TYR A 379 -27.66 5.03 4.10
C TYR A 379 -28.43 6.29 4.49
N GLY A 380 -28.75 7.09 3.48
CA GLY A 380 -29.43 8.36 3.65
C GLY A 380 -30.00 8.91 2.34
N PRO A 381 -30.50 10.16 2.36
CA PRO A 381 -31.01 10.84 1.18
C PRO A 381 -30.00 10.88 0.02
N TYR A 382 -28.73 11.16 0.33
CA TYR A 382 -27.64 11.20 -0.66
C TYR A 382 -27.51 9.88 -1.43
N LEU A 383 -27.27 8.77 -0.73
CA LEU A 383 -27.14 7.47 -1.37
C LEU A 383 -28.39 7.08 -2.16
N ARG A 384 -29.60 7.35 -1.63
CA ARG A 384 -30.84 7.05 -2.36
C ARG A 384 -30.91 7.82 -3.68
N GLN A 385 -30.49 9.08 -3.68
CA GLN A 385 -30.39 9.90 -4.89
C GLN A 385 -29.32 9.35 -5.84
N ALA A 386 -28.11 9.10 -5.36
CA ALA A 386 -27.02 8.55 -6.16
C ALA A 386 -27.42 7.21 -6.82
N ARG A 387 -28.01 6.28 -6.06
CA ARG A 387 -28.53 5.01 -6.60
C ARG A 387 -29.65 5.21 -7.61
N LYS A 388 -30.55 6.17 -7.38
CA LYS A 388 -31.60 6.51 -8.35
C LYS A 388 -30.98 6.99 -9.66
N ILE A 389 -29.96 7.85 -9.61
CA ILE A 389 -29.23 8.30 -10.80
C ILE A 389 -28.56 7.11 -11.50
N CYS A 390 -27.83 6.26 -10.78
CA CYS A 390 -27.20 5.07 -11.36
C CYS A 390 -28.21 4.18 -12.08
N THR A 391 -29.34 3.87 -11.44
CA THR A 391 -30.33 2.94 -12.01
C THR A 391 -31.18 3.55 -13.13
N ALA A 392 -31.56 4.82 -13.02
CA ALA A 392 -32.44 5.48 -13.99
C ALA A 392 -31.69 6.07 -15.18
N GLU A 393 -30.54 6.69 -14.94
CA GLU A 393 -29.84 7.48 -15.96
C GLU A 393 -28.64 6.76 -16.56
N LEU A 394 -27.90 6.00 -15.74
CA LEU A 394 -26.63 5.38 -16.13
C LEU A 394 -26.80 3.92 -16.62
N PHE A 395 -27.43 3.05 -15.83
CA PHE A 395 -27.55 1.61 -16.11
C PHE A 395 -28.98 1.18 -16.49
N SER A 396 -29.82 2.11 -16.92
CA SER A 396 -31.13 1.77 -17.46
C SER A 396 -31.00 0.99 -18.77
N ALA A 397 -31.98 0.12 -19.07
CA ALA A 397 -31.96 -0.69 -20.28
C ALA A 397 -31.74 0.15 -21.56
N LYS A 398 -32.48 1.27 -21.68
CA LYS A 398 -32.36 2.23 -22.79
C LYS A 398 -30.94 2.81 -22.90
N ARG A 399 -30.31 3.17 -21.77
CA ARG A 399 -28.94 3.72 -21.78
C ARG A 399 -27.94 2.64 -22.20
N LEU A 400 -28.05 1.44 -21.66
CA LEU A 400 -27.18 0.33 -22.02
C LEU A 400 -27.31 -0.05 -23.51
N GLU A 401 -28.53 -0.05 -24.07
CA GLU A 401 -28.78 -0.24 -25.50
C GLU A 401 -28.09 0.83 -26.35
N SER A 402 -28.13 2.11 -25.94
CA SER A 402 -27.45 3.18 -26.68
C SER A 402 -25.93 2.99 -26.77
N PHE A 403 -25.34 2.27 -25.82
CA PHE A 403 -23.91 1.92 -25.79
C PHE A 403 -23.60 0.48 -26.24
N GLU A 404 -24.53 -0.22 -26.89
CA GLU A 404 -24.28 -1.55 -27.48
C GLU A 404 -23.08 -1.53 -28.44
N HIS A 405 -22.99 -0.51 -29.30
CA HIS A 405 -21.89 -0.34 -30.25
C HIS A 405 -20.51 -0.26 -29.58
N VAL A 406 -20.41 0.41 -28.41
CA VAL A 406 -19.15 0.51 -27.66
C VAL A 406 -18.68 -0.88 -27.23
N ARG A 407 -19.58 -1.69 -26.65
CA ARG A 407 -19.22 -3.04 -26.19
C ARG A 407 -18.82 -3.95 -27.34
N ASP A 408 -19.54 -3.88 -28.44
CA ASP A 408 -19.27 -4.62 -29.67
C ASP A 408 -17.90 -4.25 -30.27
N GLU A 409 -17.58 -2.95 -30.34
CA GLU A 409 -16.27 -2.46 -30.81
C GLU A 409 -15.11 -2.87 -29.89
N GLU A 410 -15.26 -2.74 -28.57
CA GLU A 410 -14.20 -3.13 -27.63
C GLU A 410 -13.96 -4.64 -27.61
N VAL A 411 -15.01 -5.46 -27.79
CA VAL A 411 -14.84 -6.89 -28.03
C VAL A 411 -14.07 -7.15 -29.32
N ARG A 412 -14.33 -6.42 -30.41
CA ARG A 412 -13.49 -6.53 -31.63
C ARG A 412 -12.05 -6.11 -31.40
N VAL A 413 -11.78 -5.11 -30.56
CA VAL A 413 -10.41 -4.74 -30.16
C VAL A 413 -9.73 -5.91 -29.43
N LEU A 414 -10.43 -6.55 -28.48
CA LEU A 414 -9.95 -7.75 -27.80
C LEU A 414 -9.62 -8.87 -28.80
N LEU A 415 -10.55 -9.22 -29.68
CA LEU A 415 -10.35 -10.29 -30.67
C LEU A 415 -9.20 -9.98 -31.63
N ARG A 416 -9.07 -8.72 -32.08
CA ARG A 416 -7.93 -8.25 -32.89
C ARG A 416 -6.61 -8.44 -32.17
N GLY A 417 -6.54 -8.05 -30.90
CA GLY A 417 -5.36 -8.20 -30.05
C GLY A 417 -4.93 -9.66 -29.92
N LEU A 418 -5.88 -10.56 -29.63
CA LEU A 418 -5.64 -12.00 -29.52
C LEU A 418 -5.20 -12.62 -30.85
N HIS A 419 -5.85 -12.26 -31.96
CA HIS A 419 -5.49 -12.74 -33.30
C HIS A 419 -4.07 -12.32 -33.72
N ARG A 420 -3.67 -11.07 -33.42
CA ARG A 420 -2.30 -10.58 -33.69
C ARG A 420 -1.23 -11.31 -32.88
N SER A 421 -1.55 -11.77 -31.68
CA SER A 421 -0.61 -12.56 -30.87
C SER A 421 -0.54 -14.01 -31.34
N SER A 422 -1.68 -14.58 -31.74
CA SER A 422 -1.76 -15.90 -32.36
C SER A 422 -0.87 -16.02 -33.59
N SER A 423 -0.94 -15.06 -34.53
CA SER A 423 -0.14 -15.08 -35.76
C SER A 423 1.37 -14.98 -35.53
N ARG A 424 1.80 -14.59 -34.33
CA ARG A 424 3.20 -14.53 -33.91
C ARG A 424 3.64 -15.76 -33.13
N GLY A 425 2.76 -16.76 -32.95
CA GLY A 425 3.02 -17.96 -32.15
C GLY A 425 3.30 -17.67 -30.67
N ARG A 426 2.80 -16.54 -30.15
CA ARG A 426 3.09 -16.11 -28.77
C ARG A 426 2.01 -16.55 -27.81
N THR A 427 2.43 -16.98 -26.63
CA THR A 427 1.57 -17.11 -25.46
C THR A 427 0.97 -15.75 -25.09
N VAL A 428 -0.34 -15.71 -24.85
CA VAL A 428 -1.06 -14.53 -24.40
C VAL A 428 -1.25 -14.58 -22.89
N ARG A 429 -0.95 -13.47 -22.21
CA ARG A 429 -1.35 -13.25 -20.82
C ARG A 429 -2.76 -12.67 -20.84
N LEU A 430 -3.77 -13.50 -20.55
CA LEU A 430 -5.17 -13.16 -20.80
C LEU A 430 -5.65 -11.95 -19.97
N ARG A 431 -5.19 -11.83 -18.72
CA ARG A 431 -5.55 -10.71 -17.83
C ARG A 431 -5.35 -9.34 -18.48
N ASP A 432 -4.23 -9.12 -19.18
CA ASP A 432 -3.92 -7.83 -19.80
C ASP A 432 -4.97 -7.47 -20.87
N TYR A 433 -5.39 -8.45 -21.68
CA TYR A 433 -6.42 -8.26 -22.71
C TYR A 433 -7.81 -7.99 -22.12
N LEU A 434 -8.15 -8.71 -21.04
CA LEU A 434 -9.43 -8.56 -20.36
C LEU A 434 -9.53 -7.22 -19.61
N GLN A 435 -8.47 -6.79 -18.94
CA GLN A 435 -8.39 -5.47 -18.31
C GLN A 435 -8.53 -4.36 -19.36
N MET A 436 -7.92 -4.51 -20.55
CA MET A 436 -8.10 -3.55 -21.65
C MET A 436 -9.53 -3.53 -22.18
N LEU A 437 -10.19 -4.69 -22.31
CA LEU A 437 -11.60 -4.76 -22.71
C LEU A 437 -12.49 -4.00 -21.73
N THR A 438 -12.40 -4.33 -20.44
CA THR A 438 -13.28 -3.74 -19.42
C THR A 438 -13.00 -2.24 -19.24
N LEU A 439 -11.72 -1.86 -19.24
CA LEU A 439 -11.31 -0.46 -19.18
C LEU A 439 -11.77 0.33 -20.40
N GLY A 440 -11.66 -0.23 -21.61
CA GLY A 440 -12.12 0.40 -22.85
C GLY A 440 -13.63 0.65 -22.83
N VAL A 441 -14.40 -0.36 -22.41
CA VAL A 441 -15.87 -0.25 -22.27
C VAL A 441 -16.23 0.81 -21.25
N ILE A 442 -15.69 0.74 -20.03
CA ILE A 442 -16.08 1.67 -18.97
C ILE A 442 -15.60 3.09 -19.28
N SER A 443 -14.41 3.28 -19.84
CA SER A 443 -13.90 4.60 -20.19
C SER A 443 -14.78 5.28 -21.24
N ARG A 444 -15.19 4.55 -22.29
CA ARG A 444 -16.02 5.12 -23.35
C ARG A 444 -17.47 5.37 -22.92
N ILE A 445 -18.03 4.48 -22.12
CA ILE A 445 -19.39 4.63 -21.60
C ILE A 445 -19.46 5.77 -20.57
N VAL A 446 -18.50 5.80 -19.65
CA VAL A 446 -18.51 6.72 -18.51
C VAL A 446 -17.93 8.07 -18.89
N LEU A 447 -16.71 8.08 -19.44
CA LEU A 447 -15.88 9.27 -19.69
C LEU A 447 -15.95 9.76 -21.14
N GLY A 448 -16.79 9.14 -21.98
CA GLY A 448 -16.98 9.49 -23.38
C GLY A 448 -15.83 9.11 -24.33
N ARG A 449 -14.64 8.76 -23.81
CA ARG A 449 -13.47 8.36 -24.61
C ARG A 449 -12.47 7.51 -23.83
N LYS A 450 -11.47 6.97 -24.53
CA LYS A 450 -10.32 6.31 -23.90
C LYS A 450 -9.32 7.36 -23.41
N TYR A 451 -8.84 7.21 -22.18
CA TYR A 451 -7.79 8.07 -21.59
C TYR A 451 -6.44 7.35 -21.46
N VAL A 452 -6.41 6.05 -21.76
CA VAL A 452 -5.27 5.16 -21.56
C VAL A 452 -5.09 4.29 -22.80
N GLY A 453 -3.83 4.09 -23.23
CA GLY A 453 -3.43 3.23 -24.36
C GLY A 453 -3.03 3.98 -25.63
N GLU A 454 -2.56 3.24 -26.65
CA GLU A 454 -2.08 3.79 -27.94
C GLU A 454 -3.17 4.59 -28.69
N GLU A 455 -4.41 4.13 -28.64
CA GLU A 455 -5.56 4.81 -29.26
C GLU A 455 -5.89 6.15 -28.56
N ALA A 456 -5.62 6.27 -27.25
CA ALA A 456 -5.78 7.52 -26.52
C ALA A 456 -4.71 8.55 -26.89
N ALA A 457 -3.50 8.09 -27.24
CA ALA A 457 -2.44 8.95 -27.76
C ALA A 457 -2.78 9.45 -29.18
N ALA A 458 -3.26 8.58 -30.06
CA ALA A 458 -3.67 8.95 -31.41
C ALA A 458 -4.85 9.94 -31.44
N ALA A 459 -5.87 9.73 -30.59
CA ALA A 459 -7.00 10.66 -30.47
C ALA A 459 -6.59 12.05 -29.94
N ARG A 460 -5.50 12.15 -29.17
CA ARG A 460 -4.94 13.44 -28.69
C ARG A 460 -4.22 14.19 -29.81
N ASP A 461 -3.46 13.46 -30.63
CA ASP A 461 -2.74 14.04 -31.78
C ASP A 461 -3.71 14.61 -32.82
N GLU A 462 -4.85 13.94 -33.05
CA GLU A 462 -5.91 14.42 -33.96
C GLU A 462 -6.67 15.64 -33.42
N MET A 463 -6.80 15.80 -32.09
CA MET A 463 -7.52 16.91 -31.46
C MET A 463 -6.65 18.14 -31.18
N GLY A 464 -5.35 18.12 -31.48
CA GLY A 464 -4.46 19.28 -31.33
C GLY A 464 -4.28 19.79 -29.90
N VAL A 465 -4.55 18.95 -28.89
CA VAL A 465 -4.48 19.31 -27.47
C VAL A 465 -3.04 19.20 -26.98
N SER A 466 -2.36 20.33 -26.77
CA SER A 466 -0.92 20.38 -26.43
C SER A 466 -0.58 20.08 -24.96
N SER A 467 -1.52 19.59 -24.14
CA SER A 467 -1.28 19.30 -22.73
C SER A 467 -0.75 17.87 -22.54
N THR A 468 0.25 17.74 -21.65
CA THR A 468 0.77 16.45 -21.17
C THR A 468 -0.37 15.52 -20.72
N PRO A 469 -0.23 14.19 -20.83
CA PRO A 469 -1.20 13.26 -20.23
C PRO A 469 -1.34 13.57 -18.75
N ALA A 470 -2.57 13.71 -18.24
CA ALA A 470 -2.80 13.85 -16.80
C ALA A 470 -2.34 12.62 -16.03
N ILE A 471 -2.35 11.46 -16.70
CA ILE A 471 -1.84 10.18 -16.23
C ILE A 471 -1.31 9.36 -17.41
N THR A 472 -0.22 8.63 -17.22
CA THR A 472 0.28 7.66 -18.20
C THR A 472 -0.46 6.32 -18.09
N PRO A 473 -0.43 5.46 -19.13
CA PRO A 473 -1.02 4.12 -19.05
C PRO A 473 -0.48 3.26 -17.90
N GLY A 474 0.82 3.39 -17.61
CA GLY A 474 1.47 2.70 -16.49
C GLY A 474 0.93 3.18 -15.14
N GLU A 475 0.91 4.49 -14.94
CA GLU A 475 0.37 5.09 -13.69
C GLU A 475 -1.10 4.75 -13.47
N PHE A 476 -1.92 4.72 -14.54
CA PHE A 476 -3.32 4.33 -14.40
C PHE A 476 -3.48 2.86 -14.00
N ARG A 477 -2.68 1.97 -14.61
CA ARG A 477 -2.69 0.55 -14.24
C ARG A 477 -2.24 0.36 -12.80
N GLU A 478 -1.14 1.00 -12.38
CA GLU A 478 -0.66 0.96 -11.01
C GLU A 478 -1.69 1.48 -10.02
N MET A 479 -2.40 2.57 -10.38
CA MET A 479 -3.48 3.13 -9.57
C MET A 479 -4.66 2.14 -9.42
N VAL A 480 -5.07 1.47 -10.50
CA VAL A 480 -6.13 0.44 -10.43
C VAL A 480 -5.69 -0.75 -9.60
N ASP A 481 -4.49 -1.30 -9.84
CA ASP A 481 -3.96 -2.43 -9.09
C ASP A 481 -3.85 -2.08 -7.58
N GLU A 482 -3.36 -0.88 -7.25
CA GLU A 482 -3.24 -0.38 -5.89
C GLU A 482 -4.60 -0.23 -5.20
N PHE A 483 -5.64 0.24 -5.93
CA PHE A 483 -7.00 0.35 -5.40
C PHE A 483 -7.53 -1.00 -4.92
N PHE A 484 -7.43 -2.04 -5.76
CA PHE A 484 -7.93 -3.37 -5.38
C PHE A 484 -7.16 -3.98 -4.21
N VAL A 485 -5.84 -3.71 -4.12
CA VAL A 485 -5.00 -4.10 -2.99
C VAL A 485 -5.47 -3.41 -1.71
N LEU A 486 -5.57 -2.09 -1.70
CA LEU A 486 -5.89 -1.31 -0.50
C LEU A 486 -7.33 -1.51 -0.03
N HIS A 487 -8.29 -1.65 -0.95
CA HIS A 487 -9.69 -1.95 -0.60
C HIS A 487 -9.91 -3.38 -0.11
N GLY A 488 -9.02 -4.32 -0.44
CA GLY A 488 -9.04 -5.69 0.08
C GLY A 488 -8.25 -5.89 1.37
N ALA A 489 -7.40 -4.91 1.72
CA ALA A 489 -6.46 -5.04 2.82
C ALA A 489 -7.12 -4.94 4.20
N PHE A 490 -6.70 -5.80 5.12
CA PHE A 490 -7.03 -5.68 6.54
C PHE A 490 -6.13 -4.63 7.20
N ASN A 491 -6.65 -3.41 7.37
CA ASN A 491 -5.98 -2.33 8.10
C ASN A 491 -6.21 -2.46 9.61
N ILE A 492 -5.13 -2.64 10.38
CA ILE A 492 -5.17 -2.78 11.85
C ILE A 492 -5.80 -1.54 12.51
N GLY A 493 -5.58 -0.34 11.97
CA GLY A 493 -6.13 0.91 12.50
C GLY A 493 -7.66 0.92 12.53
N ASP A 494 -8.31 0.24 11.58
CA ASP A 494 -9.78 0.16 11.49
C ASP A 494 -10.40 -0.71 12.58
N PHE A 495 -9.66 -1.72 13.06
CA PHE A 495 -10.13 -2.67 14.08
C PHE A 495 -9.61 -2.35 15.48
N ILE A 496 -8.51 -1.62 15.57
CA ILE A 496 -7.89 -1.15 16.82
C ILE A 496 -7.69 0.37 16.74
N PRO A 497 -8.75 1.18 16.96
CA PRO A 497 -8.73 2.61 16.65
C PRO A 497 -7.66 3.44 17.35
N TRP A 498 -7.18 3.03 18.53
CA TRP A 498 -6.12 3.73 19.26
C TRP A 498 -4.72 3.51 18.67
N LEU A 499 -4.56 2.56 17.74
CA LEU A 499 -3.35 2.35 16.93
C LEU A 499 -3.43 3.03 15.55
N ASP A 500 -4.57 3.62 15.18
CA ASP A 500 -4.80 4.21 13.84
C ASP A 500 -3.73 5.24 13.46
N TRP A 501 -3.31 6.09 14.41
CA TRP A 501 -2.33 7.15 14.19
C TRP A 501 -0.92 6.65 13.82
N LEU A 502 -0.59 5.39 14.12
CA LEU A 502 0.73 4.82 13.84
C LEU A 502 0.90 4.39 12.39
N ASP A 503 -0.20 4.12 11.67
CA ASP A 503 -0.19 3.54 10.33
C ASP A 503 0.83 2.37 10.21
N LEU A 504 0.72 1.38 11.10
CA LEU A 504 1.71 0.29 11.27
C LEU A 504 2.02 -0.48 9.97
N GLN A 505 1.05 -0.55 9.06
CA GLN A 505 1.16 -1.24 7.77
C GLN A 505 1.49 -0.29 6.61
N GLY A 506 1.52 1.03 6.85
CA GLY A 506 1.74 2.05 5.82
C GLY A 506 0.58 2.21 4.83
N TYR A 507 -0.58 1.62 5.10
CA TYR A 507 -1.72 1.65 4.18
C TYR A 507 -2.34 3.03 4.09
N VAL A 508 -2.45 3.78 5.19
CA VAL A 508 -3.02 5.14 5.14
C VAL A 508 -2.16 6.06 4.28
N ARG A 509 -0.82 5.95 4.38
CA ARG A 509 0.09 6.66 3.47
C ARG A 509 -0.15 6.29 2.00
N ARG A 510 -0.27 4.99 1.70
CA ARG A 510 -0.51 4.49 0.33
C ARG A 510 -1.87 4.97 -0.22
N MET A 511 -2.93 4.92 0.59
CA MET A 511 -4.26 5.42 0.26
C MET A 511 -4.22 6.91 -0.14
N LYS A 512 -3.52 7.75 0.63
CA LYS A 512 -3.38 9.18 0.30
C LYS A 512 -2.61 9.43 -1.00
N MET A 513 -1.57 8.64 -1.27
CA MET A 513 -0.83 8.73 -2.53
C MET A 513 -1.71 8.35 -3.72
N MET A 514 -2.46 7.25 -3.60
CA MET A 514 -3.40 6.80 -4.63
C MET A 514 -4.51 7.82 -4.89
N SER A 515 -5.13 8.36 -3.83
CA SER A 515 -6.15 9.43 -3.92
C SER A 515 -5.62 10.64 -4.70
N ALA A 516 -4.40 11.09 -4.42
CA ALA A 516 -3.81 12.22 -5.14
C ALA A 516 -3.57 11.94 -6.63
N VAL A 517 -3.35 10.69 -7.03
CA VAL A 517 -3.25 10.30 -8.45
C VAL A 517 -4.65 10.30 -9.07
N PHE A 518 -5.64 9.77 -8.35
CA PHE A 518 -7.02 9.70 -8.82
C PHE A 518 -7.65 11.09 -8.99
N ASP A 519 -7.42 12.00 -8.04
CA ASP A 519 -7.91 13.38 -8.09
C ASP A 519 -7.40 14.11 -9.35
N ARG A 520 -6.11 14.01 -9.65
CA ARG A 520 -5.55 14.61 -10.89
C ARG A 520 -6.19 14.04 -12.15
N PHE A 521 -6.48 12.74 -12.15
CA PHE A 521 -7.12 12.09 -13.28
C PHE A 521 -8.57 12.57 -13.45
N LEU A 522 -9.35 12.62 -12.37
CA LEU A 522 -10.72 13.09 -12.40
C LEU A 522 -10.83 14.57 -12.76
N GLU A 523 -9.99 15.44 -12.19
CA GLU A 523 -9.94 16.86 -12.54
C GLU A 523 -9.72 17.04 -14.05
N SER A 524 -8.76 16.29 -14.63
CA SER A 524 -8.53 16.33 -16.08
C SER A 524 -9.73 15.85 -16.90
N VAL A 525 -10.50 14.88 -16.41
CA VAL A 525 -11.73 14.43 -17.07
C VAL A 525 -12.79 15.52 -16.99
N LEU A 526 -13.04 16.08 -15.80
CA LEU A 526 -14.04 17.10 -15.56
C LEU A 526 -13.75 18.37 -16.36
N ASP A 527 -12.50 18.82 -16.44
CA ASP A 527 -12.09 19.99 -17.22
C ASP A 527 -12.46 19.86 -18.70
N VAL A 528 -12.25 18.68 -19.29
CA VAL A 528 -12.57 18.40 -20.70
C VAL A 528 -14.08 18.48 -20.95
N HIS A 529 -14.88 17.90 -20.06
CA HIS A 529 -16.34 17.89 -20.20
C HIS A 529 -16.93 19.28 -19.93
N ASN A 530 -16.40 20.00 -18.94
CA ASN A 530 -16.79 21.37 -18.63
C ASN A 530 -16.44 22.34 -19.77
N GLU A 531 -15.27 22.21 -20.40
CA GLU A 531 -14.92 23.04 -21.55
C GLU A 531 -15.83 22.78 -22.74
N ARG A 532 -16.14 21.50 -23.03
CA ARG A 532 -17.11 21.15 -24.06
C ARG A 532 -18.48 21.75 -23.77
N ARG A 533 -18.97 21.63 -22.53
CA ARG A 533 -20.25 22.21 -22.10
C ARG A 533 -20.25 23.73 -22.28
N ARG A 534 -19.14 24.41 -21.97
CA ARG A 534 -18.97 25.85 -22.16
C ARG A 534 -19.01 26.25 -23.65
N LEU A 535 -18.35 25.48 -24.51
CA LEU A 535 -18.31 25.72 -25.96
C LEU A 535 -19.66 25.45 -26.65
N GLU A 536 -20.36 24.38 -26.26
CA GLU A 536 -21.64 23.98 -26.86
C GLU A 536 -22.83 24.83 -26.34
N GLY A 537 -22.73 25.39 -25.12
CA GLY A 537 -23.73 26.29 -24.54
C GLY A 537 -25.15 25.70 -24.57
N GLU A 538 -26.11 26.43 -25.14
CA GLU A 538 -27.51 25.99 -25.28
C GLU A 538 -27.70 24.76 -26.19
N ARG A 539 -26.70 24.40 -27.00
CA ARG A 539 -26.73 23.22 -27.87
C ARG A 539 -26.16 21.97 -27.21
N PHE A 540 -25.70 22.07 -25.95
CA PHE A 540 -25.10 20.95 -25.25
C PHE A 540 -26.09 19.80 -25.06
N VAL A 541 -25.70 18.63 -25.54
CA VAL A 541 -26.44 17.37 -25.34
C VAL A 541 -25.51 16.37 -24.65
N PRO A 542 -25.93 15.79 -23.50
CA PRO A 542 -25.15 14.76 -22.84
C PRO A 542 -24.91 13.56 -23.73
N LYS A 543 -23.64 13.16 -23.88
CA LYS A 543 -23.24 11.99 -24.67
C LYS A 543 -22.84 10.80 -23.81
N ASP A 544 -22.25 11.07 -22.64
CA ASP A 544 -21.71 10.07 -21.72
C ASP A 544 -22.21 10.27 -20.28
N MET A 545 -21.75 9.42 -19.36
CA MET A 545 -22.22 9.46 -17.98
C MET A 545 -21.69 10.67 -17.20
N VAL A 546 -20.49 11.16 -17.52
CA VAL A 546 -19.94 12.39 -16.90
C VAL A 546 -20.82 13.59 -17.27
N ASP A 547 -21.18 13.73 -18.56
CA ASP A 547 -22.08 14.80 -19.00
C ASP A 547 -23.44 14.77 -18.27
N VAL A 548 -24.02 13.57 -18.12
CA VAL A 548 -25.29 13.38 -17.40
C VAL A 548 -25.14 13.76 -15.92
N LEU A 549 -24.04 13.37 -15.29
CA LEU A 549 -23.78 13.67 -13.89
C LEU A 549 -23.52 15.17 -13.68
N LEU A 550 -22.80 15.84 -14.58
CA LEU A 550 -22.58 17.30 -14.56
C LEU A 550 -23.86 18.12 -14.74
N GLN A 551 -24.93 17.53 -15.28
CA GLN A 551 -26.27 18.17 -15.30
C GLN A 551 -26.99 18.06 -13.96
N LEU A 552 -26.65 17.08 -13.15
CA LEU A 552 -27.33 16.76 -11.89
C LEU A 552 -26.57 17.24 -10.65
N ALA A 553 -25.26 17.42 -10.76
CA ALA A 553 -24.36 17.87 -9.71
C ALA A 553 -23.18 18.65 -10.31
N ASP A 554 -22.69 19.65 -9.58
CA ASP A 554 -21.54 20.46 -10.01
C ASP A 554 -20.21 19.70 -9.89
N ASP A 555 -20.12 18.74 -8.96
CA ASP A 555 -18.93 17.91 -8.73
C ASP A 555 -19.33 16.43 -8.52
N PRO A 556 -19.38 15.62 -9.59
CA PRO A 556 -19.83 14.24 -9.51
C PRO A 556 -18.70 13.28 -9.11
N ASN A 557 -18.95 12.41 -8.12
CA ASN A 557 -18.03 11.33 -7.78
C ASN A 557 -18.10 10.21 -8.83
N LEU A 558 -16.99 10.00 -9.53
CA LEU A 558 -16.85 9.05 -10.65
C LEU A 558 -15.98 7.83 -10.31
N GLU A 559 -15.34 7.82 -9.14
CA GLU A 559 -14.31 6.83 -8.77
C GLU A 559 -14.83 5.40 -8.77
N ASP A 560 -15.90 5.16 -8.01
CA ASP A 560 -16.54 3.85 -7.86
C ASP A 560 -16.95 3.23 -9.20
N LEU A 561 -17.35 4.09 -10.15
CA LEU A 561 -17.87 3.65 -11.42
C LEU A 561 -16.76 3.16 -12.35
N ILE A 562 -15.64 3.86 -12.39
CA ILE A 562 -14.50 3.50 -13.25
C ILE A 562 -13.77 2.30 -12.66
N ILE A 563 -13.44 2.35 -11.37
CA ILE A 563 -12.58 1.33 -10.76
C ILE A 563 -13.37 0.05 -10.46
N GLY A 564 -14.57 0.16 -9.91
CA GLY A 564 -15.40 -1.00 -9.53
C GLY A 564 -15.81 -1.89 -10.71
N ALA A 565 -15.83 -1.34 -11.94
CA ALA A 565 -16.24 -2.05 -13.15
C ALA A 565 -15.07 -2.66 -13.97
N THR A 566 -13.81 -2.34 -13.64
CA THR A 566 -12.66 -2.75 -14.46
C THR A 566 -12.19 -4.18 -14.12
N ASP A 567 -11.64 -4.42 -12.93
CA ASP A 567 -11.03 -5.73 -12.61
C ASP A 567 -12.06 -6.82 -12.27
N THR A 568 -13.25 -6.47 -11.77
CA THR A 568 -14.26 -7.47 -11.36
C THR A 568 -14.73 -8.34 -12.53
N ALA A 569 -15.06 -7.72 -13.66
CA ALA A 569 -15.45 -8.41 -14.88
C ALA A 569 -14.26 -9.13 -15.55
N ALA A 570 -13.07 -8.51 -15.54
CA ALA A 570 -11.86 -9.11 -16.12
C ALA A 570 -11.47 -10.39 -15.38
N ASN A 571 -11.43 -10.36 -14.04
CA ASN A 571 -11.10 -11.53 -13.21
C ASN A 571 -12.12 -12.66 -13.42
N THR A 572 -13.42 -12.33 -13.51
CA THR A 572 -14.46 -13.33 -13.75
C THR A 572 -14.27 -14.02 -15.12
N LEU A 573 -13.97 -13.25 -16.17
CA LEU A 573 -13.70 -13.81 -17.49
C LEU A 573 -12.43 -14.66 -17.53
N GLU A 574 -11.40 -14.24 -16.81
CA GLU A 574 -10.17 -15.00 -16.68
C GLU A 574 -10.42 -16.35 -16.00
N TRP A 575 -11.14 -16.36 -14.87
CA TRP A 575 -11.55 -17.60 -14.19
C TRP A 575 -12.40 -18.50 -15.11
N ALA A 576 -13.33 -17.95 -15.88
CA ALA A 576 -14.16 -18.71 -16.80
C ALA A 576 -13.30 -19.45 -17.85
N ILE A 577 -12.38 -18.75 -18.54
CA ILE A 577 -11.50 -19.39 -19.52
C ILE A 577 -10.55 -20.40 -18.87
N SER A 578 -10.12 -20.13 -17.63
CA SER A 578 -9.26 -21.04 -16.85
C SER A 578 -9.95 -22.38 -16.58
N GLU A 579 -11.21 -22.34 -16.11
CA GLU A 579 -12.01 -23.54 -15.87
C GLU A 579 -12.34 -24.30 -17.16
N LEU A 580 -12.58 -23.58 -18.25
CA LEU A 580 -12.80 -24.19 -19.56
C LEU A 580 -11.53 -24.88 -20.10
N LEU A 581 -10.35 -24.29 -19.91
CA LEU A 581 -9.07 -24.93 -20.25
C LEU A 581 -8.78 -26.14 -19.37
N LYS A 582 -9.18 -26.09 -18.10
CA LYS A 582 -9.07 -27.21 -17.17
C LYS A 582 -10.03 -28.35 -17.54
N SER A 583 -11.15 -28.05 -18.21
CA SER A 583 -12.14 -29.05 -18.64
C SER A 583 -12.45 -28.97 -20.15
N PRO A 584 -11.65 -29.66 -20.99
CA PRO A 584 -11.84 -29.69 -22.43
C PRO A 584 -13.25 -30.14 -22.88
N LYS A 585 -13.91 -30.99 -22.08
CA LYS A 585 -15.29 -31.45 -22.34
C LYS A 585 -16.30 -30.31 -22.25
N ILE A 586 -16.14 -29.43 -21.26
CA ILE A 586 -17.03 -28.28 -21.05
C ILE A 586 -16.78 -27.24 -22.14
N LEU A 587 -15.50 -26.98 -22.47
CA LEU A 587 -15.13 -26.09 -23.58
C LEU A 587 -15.70 -26.57 -24.92
N ALA A 588 -15.69 -27.89 -25.17
CA ALA A 588 -16.27 -28.46 -26.38
C ALA A 588 -17.80 -28.25 -26.45
N LYS A 589 -18.53 -28.44 -25.34
CA LYS A 589 -19.97 -28.18 -25.27
C LYS A 589 -20.32 -26.71 -25.48
N ALA A 590 -19.59 -25.79 -24.84
CA ALA A 590 -19.75 -24.36 -25.04
C ALA A 590 -19.51 -23.95 -26.51
N THR A 591 -18.48 -24.55 -27.11
CA THR A 591 -18.17 -24.39 -28.54
C THR A 591 -19.28 -24.91 -29.45
N GLU A 592 -19.87 -26.07 -29.13
CA GLU A 592 -20.96 -26.67 -29.90
C GLU A 592 -22.22 -25.79 -29.88
N GLU A 593 -22.60 -25.25 -28.72
CA GLU A 593 -23.71 -24.30 -28.60
C GLU A 593 -23.48 -23.09 -29.52
N LEU A 594 -22.31 -22.48 -29.45
CA LEU A 594 -21.97 -21.31 -30.26
C LEU A 594 -21.99 -21.63 -31.76
N ASN A 595 -21.44 -22.78 -32.17
CA ASN A 595 -21.48 -23.20 -33.57
C ASN A 595 -22.91 -23.42 -34.07
N LYS A 596 -23.79 -23.99 -33.22
CA LYS A 596 -25.18 -24.30 -33.57
C LYS A 596 -26.06 -23.05 -33.66
N VAL A 597 -25.88 -22.10 -32.75
CA VAL A 597 -26.75 -20.90 -32.65
C VAL A 597 -26.24 -19.77 -33.55
N ILE A 598 -24.92 -19.59 -33.64
CA ILE A 598 -24.30 -18.43 -34.32
C ILE A 598 -23.80 -18.78 -35.72
N GLY A 599 -23.28 -20.00 -35.92
CA GLY A 599 -22.57 -20.40 -37.14
C GLY A 599 -21.10 -19.98 -37.12
N LEU A 600 -20.44 -19.95 -38.28
CA LEU A 600 -19.01 -19.57 -38.42
C LEU A 600 -18.78 -18.27 -39.21
N ASP A 601 -19.83 -17.69 -39.78
CA ASP A 601 -19.74 -16.57 -40.74
C ASP A 601 -19.87 -15.18 -40.12
N ARG A 602 -20.13 -15.09 -38.80
CA ARG A 602 -20.30 -13.82 -38.07
C ARG A 602 -19.86 -13.95 -36.61
N LEU A 603 -19.62 -12.82 -35.96
CA LEU A 603 -19.37 -12.74 -34.51
C LEU A 603 -20.67 -12.80 -33.70
N VAL A 604 -20.53 -13.08 -32.40
CA VAL A 604 -21.64 -13.07 -31.44
C VAL A 604 -22.02 -11.62 -31.11
N THR A 605 -23.32 -11.32 -31.11
CA THR A 605 -23.89 -10.01 -30.77
C THR A 605 -24.72 -10.08 -29.48
N GLU A 606 -25.04 -8.93 -28.89
CA GLU A 606 -25.84 -8.90 -27.65
C GLU A 606 -27.24 -9.52 -27.79
N ARG A 607 -27.80 -9.49 -29.00
CA ARG A 607 -29.13 -10.05 -29.30
C ARG A 607 -29.13 -11.58 -29.28
N ASP A 608 -27.95 -12.19 -29.43
CA ASP A 608 -27.79 -13.63 -29.39
C ASP A 608 -27.75 -14.17 -27.95
N LEU A 609 -27.35 -13.36 -26.97
CA LEU A 609 -27.09 -13.80 -25.59
C LEU A 609 -28.26 -14.56 -24.92
N PRO A 610 -29.54 -14.16 -25.08
CA PRO A 610 -30.67 -14.91 -24.52
C PRO A 610 -30.82 -16.34 -25.09
N HIS A 611 -30.15 -16.63 -26.21
CA HIS A 611 -30.18 -17.92 -26.90
C HIS A 611 -28.92 -18.77 -26.63
N LEU A 612 -28.07 -18.36 -25.70
CA LEU A 612 -26.83 -19.04 -25.30
C LEU A 612 -26.90 -19.53 -23.84
N PRO A 613 -27.85 -20.42 -23.49
CA PRO A 613 -28.06 -20.85 -22.11
C PRO A 613 -26.86 -21.59 -21.50
N TYR A 614 -26.06 -22.30 -22.31
CA TYR A 614 -24.86 -22.98 -21.81
C TYR A 614 -23.75 -21.98 -21.50
N ILE A 615 -23.55 -20.94 -22.33
CA ILE A 615 -22.61 -19.85 -21.99
C ILE A 615 -23.05 -19.12 -20.72
N GLU A 616 -24.36 -18.87 -20.55
CA GLU A 616 -24.88 -18.28 -19.30
C GLU A 616 -24.61 -19.19 -18.10
N ALA A 617 -24.81 -20.50 -18.26
CA ALA A 617 -24.53 -21.49 -17.24
C ALA A 617 -23.04 -21.55 -16.86
N VAL A 618 -22.13 -21.45 -17.83
CA VAL A 618 -20.67 -21.35 -17.58
C VAL A 618 -20.35 -20.11 -16.75
N LEU A 619 -20.95 -18.96 -17.08
CA LEU A 619 -20.74 -17.73 -16.32
C LEU A 619 -21.29 -17.82 -14.89
N LYS A 620 -22.49 -18.40 -14.71
CA LYS A 620 -23.08 -18.65 -13.39
C LYS A 620 -22.20 -19.55 -12.54
N GLU A 621 -21.71 -20.65 -13.11
CA GLU A 621 -20.82 -21.58 -12.42
C GLU A 621 -19.48 -20.93 -12.07
N THR A 622 -18.95 -20.09 -12.97
CA THR A 622 -17.75 -19.29 -12.67
C THR A 622 -17.98 -18.37 -11.48
N MET A 623 -19.12 -17.68 -11.41
CA MET A 623 -19.42 -16.79 -10.29
C MET A 623 -19.76 -17.52 -8.98
N ARG A 624 -20.22 -18.78 -9.06
CA ARG A 624 -20.44 -19.63 -7.89
C ARG A 624 -19.12 -20.06 -7.26
N VAL A 625 -18.19 -20.57 -8.08
CA VAL A 625 -16.89 -21.09 -7.64
C VAL A 625 -15.89 -19.96 -7.39
N HIS A 626 -15.88 -18.95 -8.25
CA HIS A 626 -14.93 -17.84 -8.21
C HIS A 626 -15.65 -16.49 -8.13
N PRO A 627 -16.43 -16.22 -7.06
CA PRO A 627 -17.10 -14.93 -6.90
C PRO A 627 -16.06 -13.81 -6.83
N ALA A 628 -16.22 -12.79 -7.66
CA ALA A 628 -15.30 -11.66 -7.69
C ALA A 628 -15.11 -11.03 -6.30
N ALA A 629 -16.18 -10.88 -5.51
CA ALA A 629 -16.13 -10.39 -4.13
C ALA A 629 -16.56 -11.50 -3.14
N PRO A 630 -15.65 -12.35 -2.65
CA PRO A 630 -16.00 -13.56 -1.89
C PRO A 630 -16.71 -13.29 -0.55
N MET A 631 -16.54 -12.11 0.04
CA MET A 631 -17.23 -11.67 1.27
C MET A 631 -18.23 -10.52 1.07
N LEU A 632 -18.48 -10.12 -0.18
CA LEU A 632 -19.13 -8.87 -0.55
C LEU A 632 -18.48 -7.63 0.13
N ALA A 633 -19.02 -6.45 -0.14
CA ALA A 633 -18.66 -5.26 0.63
C ALA A 633 -19.28 -5.33 2.04
N PRO A 634 -18.56 -4.91 3.10
CA PRO A 634 -19.02 -5.03 4.48
C PRO A 634 -20.24 -4.16 4.76
N HIS A 635 -21.24 -4.69 5.44
CA HIS A 635 -22.38 -3.92 5.94
C HIS A 635 -22.15 -3.49 7.40
N GLN A 636 -22.96 -2.57 7.91
CA GLN A 636 -22.97 -2.21 9.31
C GLN A 636 -24.40 -2.14 9.83
N ALA A 637 -24.63 -2.72 11.00
CA ALA A 637 -25.89 -2.58 11.73
C ALA A 637 -26.04 -1.13 12.21
N ARG A 638 -27.01 -0.40 11.68
CA ARG A 638 -27.33 0.98 12.06
C ARG A 638 -28.04 1.06 13.41
N GLU A 639 -28.83 0.05 13.73
CA GLU A 639 -29.64 -0.03 14.94
C GLU A 639 -29.61 -1.44 15.53
N HIS A 640 -29.99 -1.56 16.80
CA HIS A 640 -30.15 -2.86 17.43
C HIS A 640 -31.29 -3.62 16.75
N THR A 641 -31.03 -4.85 16.33
CA THR A 641 -32.01 -5.70 15.64
C THR A 641 -31.87 -7.15 16.09
N CYS A 642 -32.80 -8.00 15.68
CA CYS A 642 -32.79 -9.42 15.99
C CYS A 642 -32.80 -10.24 14.69
N VAL A 643 -31.81 -11.14 14.55
CA VAL A 643 -31.70 -12.05 13.41
C VAL A 643 -31.64 -13.47 13.96
N ASP A 644 -32.56 -14.33 13.51
CA ASP A 644 -32.66 -15.73 13.96
C ASP A 644 -32.75 -15.89 15.49
N GLY A 645 -33.45 -14.96 16.14
CA GLY A 645 -33.56 -14.94 17.60
C GLY A 645 -32.27 -14.59 18.34
N TYR A 646 -31.28 -14.01 17.66
CA TYR A 646 -30.07 -13.43 18.24
C TYR A 646 -30.06 -11.91 18.12
N ASP A 647 -29.59 -11.25 19.17
CA ASP A 647 -29.44 -9.80 19.23
C ASP A 647 -28.20 -9.35 18.45
N ILE A 648 -28.39 -8.48 17.46
CA ILE A 648 -27.33 -7.82 16.71
C ILE A 648 -27.28 -6.35 17.12
N LEU A 649 -26.16 -5.93 17.71
CA LEU A 649 -26.02 -4.59 18.27
C LEU A 649 -25.70 -3.56 17.18
N ALA A 650 -26.15 -2.32 17.35
CA ALA A 650 -25.76 -1.21 16.51
C ALA A 650 -24.22 -1.06 16.46
N GLY A 651 -23.70 -0.69 15.29
CA GLY A 651 -22.27 -0.60 15.01
C GLY A 651 -21.60 -1.92 14.61
N THR A 652 -22.28 -3.06 14.71
CA THR A 652 -21.72 -4.37 14.31
C THR A 652 -21.45 -4.40 12.80
N THR A 653 -20.21 -4.68 12.42
CA THR A 653 -19.83 -4.89 11.02
C THR A 653 -20.28 -6.27 10.56
N VAL A 654 -20.87 -6.39 9.38
CA VAL A 654 -21.42 -7.64 8.86
C VAL A 654 -20.75 -8.02 7.54
N PHE A 655 -20.21 -9.23 7.47
CA PHE A 655 -19.68 -9.82 6.22
C PHE A 655 -20.57 -10.97 5.77
N VAL A 656 -20.78 -11.09 4.46
CA VAL A 656 -21.58 -12.16 3.85
C VAL A 656 -20.66 -13.02 3.01
N ASN A 657 -20.36 -14.22 3.49
CA ASN A 657 -19.43 -15.15 2.84
C ASN A 657 -20.09 -15.88 1.67
N VAL A 658 -20.19 -15.22 0.52
CA VAL A 658 -20.78 -15.79 -0.70
C VAL A 658 -19.94 -16.91 -1.28
N TRP A 659 -18.61 -16.86 -1.11
CA TRP A 659 -17.74 -17.97 -1.48
C TRP A 659 -18.07 -19.22 -0.67
N GLY A 660 -18.23 -19.08 0.64
CA GLY A 660 -18.62 -20.19 1.52
C GLY A 660 -19.98 -20.80 1.16
N MET A 661 -20.96 -19.99 0.75
CA MET A 661 -22.25 -20.48 0.25
C MET A 661 -22.13 -21.17 -1.10
N GLY A 662 -21.24 -20.69 -1.98
CA GLY A 662 -20.95 -21.32 -3.26
C GLY A 662 -20.31 -22.70 -3.13
N HIS A 663 -19.56 -22.95 -2.05
CA HIS A 663 -18.84 -24.21 -1.80
C HIS A 663 -19.50 -25.10 -0.74
N ASP A 664 -20.69 -24.75 -0.26
CA ASP A 664 -21.38 -25.53 0.76
C ASP A 664 -21.99 -26.81 0.15
N PRO A 665 -21.54 -28.02 0.55
CA PRO A 665 -22.10 -29.27 0.06
C PRO A 665 -23.56 -29.50 0.48
N ALA A 666 -24.08 -28.73 1.44
CA ALA A 666 -25.51 -28.76 1.78
C ALA A 666 -26.37 -28.01 0.75
N LEU A 667 -25.78 -27.10 -0.04
CA LEU A 667 -26.47 -26.30 -1.06
C LEU A 667 -26.20 -26.80 -2.47
N TRP A 668 -24.99 -27.29 -2.73
CA TRP A 668 -24.53 -27.68 -4.05
C TRP A 668 -24.01 -29.12 -4.05
N ASP A 669 -24.54 -29.94 -4.94
CA ASP A 669 -23.99 -31.27 -5.20
C ASP A 669 -22.62 -31.16 -5.90
N GLU A 670 -21.62 -31.86 -5.36
CA GLU A 670 -20.21 -31.78 -5.76
C GLU A 670 -19.73 -30.33 -5.94
N PRO A 671 -19.68 -29.53 -4.84
CA PRO A 671 -19.49 -28.08 -4.92
C PRO A 671 -18.14 -27.67 -5.52
N GLU A 672 -17.11 -28.50 -5.36
CA GLU A 672 -15.76 -28.27 -5.87
C GLU A 672 -15.63 -28.59 -7.37
N GLU A 673 -16.60 -29.31 -7.96
CA GLU A 673 -16.60 -29.60 -9.39
C GLU A 673 -17.20 -28.42 -10.18
N PHE A 674 -16.44 -27.92 -11.16
CA PHE A 674 -16.93 -26.94 -12.11
C PHE A 674 -17.88 -27.62 -13.11
N ARG A 675 -19.18 -27.51 -12.88
CA ARG A 675 -20.24 -28.20 -13.63
C ARG A 675 -21.38 -27.24 -14.04
N PRO A 676 -21.24 -26.53 -15.16
CA PRO A 676 -22.27 -25.60 -15.67
C PRO A 676 -23.66 -26.21 -15.82
N GLU A 677 -23.77 -27.51 -16.13
CA GLU A 677 -25.04 -28.22 -16.34
C GLU A 677 -26.03 -28.04 -15.18
N ARG A 678 -25.56 -27.81 -13.95
CA ARG A 678 -26.44 -27.56 -12.80
C ARG A 678 -27.36 -26.35 -12.99
N PHE A 679 -26.95 -25.36 -13.79
CA PHE A 679 -27.73 -24.16 -14.09
C PHE A 679 -28.62 -24.29 -15.33
N LEU A 680 -28.54 -25.39 -16.08
CA LEU A 680 -29.51 -25.71 -17.13
C LEU A 680 -30.79 -26.31 -16.56
N GLU A 681 -30.66 -27.03 -15.44
CA GLU A 681 -31.75 -27.74 -14.78
C GLU A 681 -32.43 -26.91 -13.68
N ASN A 682 -31.74 -25.89 -13.15
CA ASN A 682 -32.28 -25.00 -12.12
C ASN A 682 -32.64 -23.62 -12.69
N LYS A 683 -33.46 -22.85 -11.96
CA LYS A 683 -33.86 -21.48 -12.33
C LYS A 683 -33.11 -20.39 -11.56
N ILE A 684 -31.99 -20.75 -10.92
CA ILE A 684 -31.21 -19.83 -10.09
C ILE A 684 -30.63 -18.72 -10.97
N ASP A 685 -30.75 -17.48 -10.50
CA ASP A 685 -30.33 -16.28 -11.20
C ASP A 685 -29.34 -15.44 -10.37
N MET A 686 -28.53 -14.63 -11.07
CA MET A 686 -27.50 -13.77 -10.49
C MET A 686 -28.04 -12.39 -10.08
N ARG A 687 -29.35 -12.14 -10.28
CA ARG A 687 -30.03 -10.85 -10.01
C ARG A 687 -30.49 -10.71 -8.55
N GLY A 688 -29.84 -11.44 -7.63
CA GLY A 688 -29.95 -11.32 -6.18
C GLY A 688 -31.32 -11.60 -5.57
N GLN A 689 -32.17 -12.35 -6.27
CA GLN A 689 -33.40 -12.91 -5.70
C GLN A 689 -33.20 -14.32 -5.14
N ASP A 690 -32.28 -15.07 -5.74
CA ASP A 690 -31.85 -16.40 -5.31
C ASP A 690 -30.61 -16.24 -4.42
N PHE A 691 -30.74 -16.63 -3.16
CA PHE A 691 -29.71 -16.35 -2.13
C PHE A 691 -28.60 -17.39 -2.11
N GLU A 692 -28.78 -18.46 -2.86
CA GLU A 692 -27.81 -19.50 -3.16
C GLU A 692 -26.67 -18.96 -4.05
N LEU A 693 -26.95 -17.94 -4.88
CA LEU A 693 -25.98 -17.32 -5.80
C LEU A 693 -26.07 -15.78 -5.75
N LEU A 694 -25.15 -15.15 -5.01
CA LEU A 694 -25.15 -13.69 -4.76
C LEU A 694 -23.91 -12.94 -5.26
N PRO A 695 -23.45 -13.12 -6.52
CA PRO A 695 -22.23 -12.47 -7.00
C PRO A 695 -22.30 -10.94 -7.03
N PHE A 696 -23.51 -10.38 -7.07
CA PHE A 696 -23.77 -8.93 -7.06
C PHE A 696 -24.40 -8.44 -5.75
N GLY A 697 -24.45 -9.28 -4.72
CA GLY A 697 -25.18 -9.03 -3.47
C GLY A 697 -26.70 -9.01 -3.67
N SER A 698 -27.42 -8.40 -2.73
CA SER A 698 -28.89 -8.26 -2.77
C SER A 698 -29.35 -6.98 -2.02
N GLY A 699 -30.63 -6.64 -2.18
CA GLY A 699 -31.28 -5.56 -1.45
C GLY A 699 -30.79 -4.15 -1.79
N ARG A 700 -30.87 -3.24 -0.81
CA ARG A 700 -30.59 -1.79 -0.97
C ARG A 700 -29.17 -1.46 -1.40
N ARG A 701 -28.23 -2.38 -1.20
CA ARG A 701 -26.80 -2.21 -1.51
C ARG A 701 -26.32 -3.12 -2.64
N MET A 702 -27.24 -3.80 -3.34
CA MET A 702 -26.91 -4.56 -4.55
C MET A 702 -26.12 -3.70 -5.55
N CYS A 703 -25.17 -4.33 -6.24
CA CYS A 703 -24.36 -3.69 -7.27
C CYS A 703 -25.25 -2.96 -8.31
N PRO A 704 -25.06 -1.65 -8.53
CA PRO A 704 -25.84 -0.91 -9.53
C PRO A 704 -25.43 -1.27 -10.97
N GLY A 705 -24.20 -1.74 -11.18
CA GLY A 705 -23.63 -2.04 -12.50
C GLY A 705 -23.86 -3.48 -13.00
N TYR A 706 -24.64 -4.30 -12.29
CA TYR A 706 -24.78 -5.73 -12.60
C TYR A 706 -25.25 -5.99 -14.05
N SER A 707 -26.14 -5.15 -14.58
CA SER A 707 -26.70 -5.28 -15.93
C SER A 707 -25.65 -5.03 -17.03
N LEU A 708 -24.78 -4.03 -16.84
CA LEU A 708 -23.66 -3.77 -17.73
C LEU A 708 -22.62 -4.89 -17.63
N ALA A 709 -22.27 -5.29 -16.41
CA ALA A 709 -21.29 -6.33 -16.15
C ALA A 709 -21.67 -7.66 -16.82
N LEU A 710 -22.92 -8.11 -16.66
CA LEU A 710 -23.42 -9.33 -17.30
C LEU A 710 -23.35 -9.26 -18.84
N LYS A 711 -23.69 -8.11 -19.45
CA LYS A 711 -23.57 -7.94 -20.91
C LYS A 711 -22.12 -8.04 -21.38
N VAL A 712 -21.20 -7.35 -20.72
CA VAL A 712 -19.77 -7.36 -21.06
C VAL A 712 -19.18 -8.75 -20.90
N MET A 713 -19.46 -9.43 -19.78
CA MET A 713 -18.94 -10.77 -19.50
C MET A 713 -19.53 -11.81 -20.46
N MET A 714 -20.84 -11.82 -20.69
CA MET A 714 -21.45 -12.76 -21.63
C MET A 714 -20.95 -12.55 -23.06
N LEU A 715 -20.89 -11.31 -23.53
CA LEU A 715 -20.43 -10.99 -24.88
C LEU A 715 -18.94 -11.31 -25.08
N GLY A 716 -18.10 -10.97 -24.09
CA GLY A 716 -16.68 -11.26 -24.09
C GLY A 716 -16.39 -12.76 -24.06
N LEU A 717 -17.03 -13.50 -23.14
CA LEU A 717 -16.86 -14.95 -23.00
C LEU A 717 -17.30 -15.68 -24.26
N ALA A 718 -18.50 -15.37 -24.76
CA ALA A 718 -19.05 -16.01 -25.96
C ALA A 718 -18.14 -15.79 -27.17
N ASN A 719 -17.71 -14.55 -27.43
CA ASN A 719 -16.84 -14.24 -28.56
C ASN A 719 -15.43 -14.85 -28.41
N MET A 720 -14.86 -14.91 -27.19
CA MET A 720 -13.57 -15.56 -26.98
C MET A 720 -13.62 -17.06 -27.32
N ILE A 721 -14.64 -17.77 -26.85
CA ILE A 721 -14.80 -19.22 -27.12
C ILE A 721 -15.16 -19.47 -28.60
N HIS A 722 -16.03 -18.62 -29.15
CA HIS A 722 -16.48 -18.74 -30.54
C HIS A 722 -15.32 -18.50 -31.52
N ALA A 723 -14.52 -17.46 -31.25
CA ALA A 723 -13.50 -17.01 -32.18
C ALA A 723 -12.18 -17.80 -32.09
N PHE A 724 -11.87 -18.49 -30.99
CA PHE A 724 -10.56 -19.12 -30.84
C PHE A 724 -10.61 -20.55 -30.36
N VAL A 725 -9.68 -21.38 -30.82
CA VAL A 725 -9.30 -22.61 -30.13
C VAL A 725 -8.34 -22.20 -29.02
N TRP A 726 -8.71 -22.47 -27.77
CA TRP A 726 -7.89 -22.18 -26.61
C TRP A 726 -7.07 -23.42 -26.24
N ARG A 727 -5.78 -23.24 -26.01
CA ARG A 727 -4.86 -24.29 -25.59
C ARG A 727 -3.92 -23.78 -24.51
N LEU A 728 -3.46 -24.67 -23.65
CA LEU A 728 -2.36 -24.37 -22.73
C LEU A 728 -1.05 -24.17 -23.50
N PRO A 729 -0.08 -23.41 -22.96
CA PRO A 729 1.25 -23.26 -23.55
C PRO A 729 1.93 -24.60 -23.80
N GLU A 730 2.86 -24.65 -24.76
CA GLU A 730 3.59 -25.87 -25.11
C GLU A 730 4.32 -26.45 -23.89
N GLY A 731 4.14 -27.74 -23.63
CA GLY A 731 4.72 -28.43 -22.48
C GLY A 731 3.92 -28.32 -21.17
N MET A 732 2.82 -27.54 -21.13
CA MET A 732 1.94 -27.44 -19.97
C MET A 732 0.75 -28.39 -20.08
N THR A 733 0.49 -29.15 -19.02
CA THR A 733 -0.68 -30.02 -18.88
C THR A 733 -1.79 -29.35 -18.06
N VAL A 734 -2.99 -29.94 -18.04
CA VAL A 734 -4.12 -29.42 -17.26
C VAL A 734 -3.81 -29.42 -15.76
N GLU A 735 -3.03 -30.40 -15.30
CA GLU A 735 -2.59 -30.57 -13.93
C GLU A 735 -1.62 -29.47 -13.49
N ASP A 736 -0.86 -28.89 -14.44
CA ASP A 736 0.08 -27.79 -14.19
C ASP A 736 -0.62 -26.43 -14.09
N LEU A 737 -1.88 -26.31 -14.51
CA LEU A 737 -2.64 -25.06 -14.49
C LEU A 737 -3.01 -24.69 -13.04
N SER A 738 -2.27 -23.76 -12.45
CA SER A 738 -2.53 -23.28 -11.08
C SER A 738 -3.89 -22.58 -10.97
N MET A 739 -4.77 -23.13 -10.13
CA MET A 739 -6.08 -22.54 -9.78
C MET A 739 -6.03 -21.84 -8.41
N GLU A 740 -4.85 -21.38 -7.99
CA GLU A 740 -4.69 -20.62 -6.75
C GLU A 740 -5.26 -19.21 -6.88
N GLU A 741 -5.92 -18.74 -5.83
CA GLU A 741 -6.52 -17.41 -5.73
C GLU A 741 -5.71 -16.51 -4.80
N THR A 742 -5.85 -15.19 -4.98
CA THR A 742 -5.34 -14.18 -4.05
C THR A 742 -6.52 -13.38 -3.49
N TYR A 743 -6.52 -13.11 -2.19
CA TYR A 743 -7.55 -12.29 -1.56
C TYR A 743 -7.23 -10.80 -1.67
N LEU A 744 -7.94 -10.09 -2.55
CA LEU A 744 -8.00 -8.63 -2.63
C LEU A 744 -9.48 -8.19 -2.62
N LEU A 745 -9.79 -6.92 -2.92
CA LEU A 745 -11.19 -6.47 -3.07
C LEU A 745 -11.94 -7.32 -4.11
N ALA A 746 -11.26 -7.62 -5.23
CA ALA A 746 -11.66 -8.67 -6.16
C ALA A 746 -10.75 -9.89 -5.95
N MET A 747 -11.21 -11.11 -6.24
CA MET A 747 -10.44 -12.33 -6.09
C MET A 747 -9.82 -12.78 -7.42
N PRO A 748 -8.64 -12.26 -7.84
CA PRO A 748 -7.97 -12.72 -9.05
C PRO A 748 -7.31 -14.08 -8.83
N ARG A 749 -6.90 -14.70 -9.95
CA ARG A 749 -5.89 -15.76 -9.92
C ARG A 749 -4.58 -15.21 -9.35
N LYS A 750 -3.90 -16.03 -8.54
CA LYS A 750 -2.56 -15.71 -8.03
C LYS A 750 -1.55 -15.57 -9.16
N PHE A 751 -1.66 -16.43 -10.16
CA PHE A 751 -0.88 -16.38 -11.39
C PHE A 751 -1.83 -16.10 -12.57
N PRO A 752 -1.64 -14.98 -13.30
CA PRO A 752 -2.44 -14.69 -14.49
C PRO A 752 -2.43 -15.85 -15.49
N LEU A 753 -3.56 -16.08 -16.16
CA LEU A 753 -3.70 -17.14 -17.16
C LEU A 753 -2.81 -16.84 -18.37
N GLU A 754 -1.90 -17.76 -18.65
CA GLU A 754 -1.15 -17.82 -19.90
C GLU A 754 -1.74 -18.91 -20.79
N ALA A 755 -2.09 -18.55 -22.03
CA ALA A 755 -2.71 -19.47 -22.99
C ALA A 755 -2.21 -19.20 -24.41
N THR A 756 -2.38 -20.18 -25.29
CA THR A 756 -2.23 -20.03 -26.73
C THR A 756 -3.61 -20.07 -27.37
N VAL A 757 -3.77 -19.27 -28.43
CA VAL A 757 -5.04 -19.14 -29.15
C VAL A 757 -4.80 -19.36 -30.63
N GLU A 758 -5.70 -20.10 -31.28
CA GLU A 758 -5.69 -20.31 -32.74
C GLU A 758 -7.02 -19.79 -33.33
N PRO A 759 -7.03 -19.00 -34.42
CA PRO A 759 -8.27 -18.45 -34.97
C PRO A 759 -9.15 -19.57 -35.53
N ARG A 760 -10.44 -19.54 -35.23
CA ARG A 760 -11.44 -20.51 -35.72
C ARG A 760 -12.30 -19.98 -36.86
N LEU A 761 -12.50 -18.67 -36.90
CA LEU A 761 -13.42 -18.02 -37.83
C LEU A 761 -12.67 -17.51 -39.07
N PRO A 762 -13.38 -17.13 -40.14
CA PRO A 762 -12.76 -16.49 -41.30
C PRO A 762 -11.96 -15.24 -40.93
N ALA A 763 -10.76 -15.08 -41.52
CA ALA A 763 -9.82 -14.00 -41.19
C ALA A 763 -10.42 -12.59 -41.27
N GLY A 764 -11.40 -12.37 -42.15
CA GLY A 764 -12.11 -11.09 -42.30
C GLY A 764 -12.85 -10.64 -41.04
N LEU A 765 -13.26 -11.55 -40.16
CA LEU A 765 -13.98 -11.22 -38.92
C LEU A 765 -13.05 -10.68 -37.82
N TYR A 766 -11.75 -10.98 -37.89
CA TYR A 766 -10.76 -10.39 -36.98
C TYR A 766 -10.19 -9.09 -37.53
N MET A 767 -10.14 -8.94 -38.85
CA MET A 767 -9.43 -7.83 -39.51
C MET A 767 -10.28 -6.58 -39.76
N GLY A 768 -11.49 -6.51 -39.17
CA GLY A 768 -12.54 -5.51 -39.43
C GLY A 768 -12.11 -4.21 -40.11
N ALA A 769 -12.79 -3.91 -41.24
CA ALA A 769 -12.54 -2.80 -42.17
C ALA A 769 -12.40 -1.42 -41.51
#